data_AF-A0A671SFT7-F1
#
_entry.id   AF-A0A671SFT7-F1
#
_cell.length_a   1.000
_cell.length_b   1.000
_cell.length_c   1.000
_cell.angle_alpha   90.00
_cell.angle_beta   90.00
_cell.angle_gamma   90.00
#
_symmetry.space_group_name_H-M   'P 1'
#
loop_
_entity.id
_entity.type
_entity.pdbx_description
1 polymer ?
#
loop_
_entity_poly.entity_id
_entity_poly.type
_entity_poly.pdbx_seq_one_letter_code
_entity_poly.pdbx_strand_id
1 'polypeptide(L)'
;MCHMPIFCWISATVLENMMSNGNSDQIPRTLTEMFTRFLLIQISIKHKKFNGADVDNPEKLSEFDKTLILKLGELAFQQLEKGNLIFQEEDLIKSGLDVGKVTEYSVCTEMFREELGLYREKVYSFVHVSYQEYLAAIYAHFACVNDGKNVLDINGSTDLSDVHQSALNKALKSENGHLDLFLRFLFGLSVDPNRTLLQDLLTKDSSSKPCVDKNMTVHFIQEKIKQEQSPERIINLFHCLNELNDNTLVKEIQTAMKSGTLLGSELEPEQWSALAYVLLKSGEQLDEFDMKKFHTSTANQLRLLPVLRICKRARLDCCDLSVESCRIVASALQSVNSPLRELDLSNNKLDKSAVNILLTGLTDPHCQLEIISLAGCNFPSAFCSNLVSAIQSANSHLGRLDLSYNKISDTGMNKLCDGLISPYCRLQKLKLKRCGLTKKSCVYLVTVMKSNSHLRELELKSNDLQDSGVKHLSIGLQDPQCKLEILGLSGCMITEVGCRSLASALTSNTGHLRELDLSYNHPGDLGVKLLYAKKDDPSCKLETLHVEKGGEFRMKPGLRKYVCQLTVDLNTVHPRLKLSNGNQKITETIVEQKYPDHLDRFKLYPQAMCREALTDRCYFEVECDGGVGVGVAYKTPDRKVNIMGVNNPFPALLCQDGKLKLWQDNDITCEFPVSARSRRVGVYVDLEHGSLSYYSIRNDSLTHLHTHHTTFKDCLYTGFTFLPDSSVTLCEMA
;
A
#
# COMPACT_ATOMS: atom_id res chain seq x y z
N MET A 1 10.22 -0.51 24.89
CA MET A 1 10.93 -1.34 25.90
C MET A 1 10.20 -1.43 27.24
N CYS A 2 9.26 -0.53 27.56
CA CYS A 2 8.44 -0.56 28.79
C CYS A 2 7.45 -1.74 28.91
N HIS A 3 7.64 -2.83 28.18
CA HIS A 3 7.00 -4.12 28.51
C HIS A 3 7.82 -4.92 29.52
N MET A 4 9.09 -4.56 29.71
CA MET A 4 9.99 -5.15 30.69
C MET A 4 10.05 -4.25 31.95
N PRO A 5 9.79 -4.79 33.17
CA PRO A 5 9.68 -3.99 34.39
C PRO A 5 10.88 -3.09 34.69
N ILE A 6 12.12 -3.57 34.44
CA ILE A 6 13.33 -2.77 34.70
C ILE A 6 13.36 -1.46 33.90
N PHE A 7 12.93 -1.49 32.63
CA PHE A 7 12.91 -0.29 31.80
C PHE A 7 11.77 0.64 32.20
N CYS A 8 10.64 0.11 32.69
CA CYS A 8 9.59 0.94 33.30
C CYS A 8 10.12 1.67 34.53
N TRP A 9 10.83 0.96 35.40
CA TRP A 9 11.38 1.51 36.62
C TRP A 9 12.47 2.57 36.37
N ILE A 10 13.40 2.32 35.44
CA ILE A 10 14.39 3.32 35.01
C ILE A 10 13.68 4.54 34.42
N SER A 11 12.70 4.33 33.53
CA SER A 11 11.97 5.44 32.89
C SER A 11 11.19 6.26 33.91
N ALA A 12 10.50 5.61 34.86
CA ALA A 12 9.78 6.29 35.93
C ALA A 12 10.72 7.11 36.80
N THR A 13 11.86 6.52 37.23
CA THR A 13 12.86 7.20 38.06
C THR A 13 13.40 8.46 37.38
N VAL A 14 13.74 8.37 36.09
CA VAL A 14 14.27 9.52 35.36
C VAL A 14 13.18 10.58 35.13
N LEU A 15 12.00 10.18 34.66
CA LEU A 15 10.90 11.11 34.38
C LEU A 15 10.43 11.83 35.65
N GLU A 16 10.32 11.12 36.79
CA GLU A 16 9.95 11.71 38.08
C GLU A 16 10.96 12.76 38.55
N ASN A 17 12.26 12.47 38.47
CA ASN A 17 13.31 13.43 38.81
C ASN A 17 13.29 14.65 37.88
N MET A 18 13.05 14.45 36.59
CA MET A 18 12.99 15.55 35.61
C MET A 18 11.76 16.45 35.80
N MET A 19 10.59 15.86 36.09
CA MET A 19 9.38 16.61 36.40
C MET A 19 9.52 17.42 37.70
N SER A 20 10.20 16.86 38.70
CA SER A 20 10.41 17.52 39.98
C SER A 20 11.34 18.74 39.89
N ASN A 21 12.27 18.75 38.93
CA ASN A 21 13.26 19.82 38.76
C ASN A 21 12.86 20.88 37.70
N GLY A 22 11.65 20.83 37.13
CA GLY A 22 11.17 21.80 36.14
C GLY A 22 11.79 21.69 34.74
N ASN A 23 12.51 20.60 34.44
CA ASN A 23 13.20 20.37 33.17
C ASN A 23 12.33 19.60 32.16
N SER A 24 11.12 20.08 31.87
CA SER A 24 10.17 19.41 30.95
C SER A 24 10.65 19.35 29.50
N ASP A 25 11.58 20.23 29.11
CA ASP A 25 11.96 20.42 27.70
C ASP A 25 13.09 19.48 27.23
N GLN A 26 13.62 18.62 28.12
CA GLN A 26 14.74 17.70 27.84
C GLN A 26 14.37 16.21 28.00
N ILE A 27 13.14 15.81 27.69
CA ILE A 27 12.73 14.39 27.80
C ILE A 27 13.65 13.52 26.94
N PRO A 28 14.25 12.45 27.51
CA PRO A 28 15.19 11.61 26.78
C PRO A 28 14.58 10.94 25.57
N ARG A 29 15.30 10.99 24.44
CA ARG A 29 14.81 10.46 23.15
C ARG A 29 15.35 9.08 22.82
N THR A 30 16.47 8.69 23.43
CA THR A 30 17.14 7.41 23.18
C THR A 30 17.30 6.59 24.45
N LEU A 31 17.56 5.28 24.31
CA LEU A 31 17.79 4.42 25.46
C LEU A 31 19.08 4.83 26.19
N THR A 32 20.11 5.21 25.44
CA THR A 32 21.39 5.63 26.01
C THR A 32 21.25 6.89 26.85
N GLU A 33 20.46 7.86 26.38
CA GLU A 33 20.17 9.05 27.17
C GLU A 33 19.42 8.71 28.46
N MET A 34 18.47 7.77 28.38
CA MET A 34 17.74 7.31 29.55
C MET A 34 18.67 6.68 30.61
N PHE A 35 19.57 5.79 30.20
CA PHE A 35 20.54 5.15 31.10
C PHE A 35 21.57 6.14 31.64
N THR A 36 21.99 7.11 30.83
CA THR A 36 22.94 8.16 31.24
C THR A 36 22.36 9.06 32.31
N ARG A 37 21.12 9.52 32.14
CA ARG A 37 20.46 10.31 33.19
C ARG A 37 20.20 9.47 34.44
N PHE A 38 19.84 8.20 34.28
CA PHE A 38 19.68 7.31 35.41
C PHE A 38 20.97 7.14 36.22
N LEU A 39 22.12 6.93 35.56
CA LEU A 39 23.43 6.88 36.22
C LEU A 39 23.72 8.14 37.03
N LEU A 40 23.52 9.32 36.44
CA LEU A 40 23.74 10.61 37.11
C LEU A 40 22.81 10.79 38.32
N ILE A 41 21.55 10.36 38.23
CA ILE A 41 20.60 10.36 39.36
C ILE A 41 21.10 9.46 40.49
N GLN A 42 21.60 8.25 40.18
CA GLN A 42 22.13 7.34 41.19
C GLN A 42 23.33 7.94 41.94
N ILE A 43 24.22 8.63 41.23
CA ILE A 43 25.37 9.33 41.83
C ILE A 43 24.89 10.48 42.73
N SER A 44 23.90 11.26 42.27
CA SER A 44 23.31 12.34 43.07
C SER A 44 22.66 11.83 44.36
N ILE A 45 21.94 10.71 44.30
CA ILE A 45 21.33 10.07 45.48
C ILE A 45 22.40 9.67 46.50
N LYS A 46 23.53 9.09 46.05
CA LYS A 46 24.65 8.79 46.93
C LYS A 46 25.17 10.05 47.61
N HIS A 47 25.43 11.11 46.85
CA HIS A 47 25.98 12.35 47.41
C HIS A 47 25.06 12.92 48.50
N LYS A 48 23.74 12.93 48.27
CA LYS A 48 22.75 13.37 49.27
C LYS A 48 22.77 12.51 50.54
N LYS A 49 22.95 11.19 50.41
CA LYS A 49 22.95 10.26 51.56
C LYS A 49 24.21 10.37 52.42
N PHE A 50 25.37 10.64 51.84
CA PHE A 50 26.66 10.60 52.57
C PHE A 50 27.29 11.97 52.87
N ASN A 51 27.03 13.00 52.05
CA ASN A 51 27.69 14.30 52.16
C ASN A 51 26.77 15.41 52.72
N GLY A 52 25.50 15.11 53.00
CA GLY A 52 24.51 16.10 53.46
C GLY A 52 23.90 16.94 52.33
N ALA A 53 22.89 17.76 52.65
CA ALA A 53 22.03 18.46 51.69
C ALA A 53 22.70 19.64 50.94
N ASP A 54 23.93 20.03 51.30
CA ASP A 54 24.56 21.30 50.93
C ASP A 54 25.77 21.13 49.98
N VAL A 55 25.66 20.22 49.01
CA VAL A 55 26.65 20.12 47.93
C VAL A 55 26.18 21.00 46.77
N ASP A 56 26.80 22.17 46.66
CA ASP A 56 26.64 23.10 45.54
C ASP A 56 26.87 22.37 44.20
N ASN A 57 25.78 22.25 43.45
CA ASN A 57 25.67 21.77 42.06
C ASN A 57 25.68 20.23 41.85
N PRO A 58 24.50 19.58 41.72
CA PRO A 58 24.37 18.13 41.53
C PRO A 58 24.83 17.61 40.15
N GLU A 59 25.34 18.49 39.28
CA GLU A 59 25.70 18.17 37.89
C GLU A 59 27.20 17.88 37.68
N LYS A 60 28.08 18.09 38.68
CA LYS A 60 29.52 17.86 38.53
C LYS A 60 29.99 16.57 39.19
N LEU A 61 30.64 15.69 38.42
CA LEU A 61 31.23 14.45 38.93
C LEU A 61 32.52 14.74 39.71
N SER A 62 32.63 14.20 40.93
CA SER A 62 33.89 14.25 41.69
C SER A 62 34.94 13.34 41.05
N GLU A 63 36.23 13.60 41.30
CA GLU A 63 37.31 12.76 40.75
C GLU A 63 37.19 11.28 41.18
N PHE A 64 36.64 11.07 42.37
CA PHE A 64 36.31 9.74 42.87
C PHE A 64 35.20 9.07 42.07
N ASP A 65 34.10 9.79 41.77
CA ASP A 65 32.99 9.25 40.99
C ASP A 65 33.45 8.89 39.57
N LYS A 66 34.26 9.73 38.94
CA LYS A 66 34.84 9.48 37.61
C LYS A 66 35.66 8.19 37.58
N THR A 67 36.59 8.07 38.54
CA THR A 67 37.45 6.89 38.67
C THR A 67 36.63 5.62 38.89
N LEU A 68 35.59 5.71 39.73
CA LEU A 68 34.74 4.57 40.03
C LEU A 68 33.91 4.13 38.81
N ILE A 69 33.27 5.08 38.09
CA ILE A 69 32.48 4.77 36.90
C ILE A 69 33.33 4.05 35.85
N LEU A 70 34.54 4.53 35.60
CA LEU A 70 35.45 3.93 34.62
C LEU A 70 35.89 2.52 35.05
N LYS A 71 36.24 2.31 36.33
CA LYS A 71 36.62 0.98 36.85
C LYS A 71 35.45 0.00 36.88
N LEU A 72 34.25 0.46 37.23
CA LEU A 72 33.04 -0.36 37.15
C LEU A 72 32.70 -0.70 35.70
N GLY A 73 32.91 0.23 34.77
CA GLY A 73 32.77 -0.02 33.34
C GLY A 73 33.79 -1.04 32.81
N GLU A 74 35.05 -0.96 33.25
CA GLU A 74 36.07 -1.94 32.91
C GLU A 74 35.70 -3.34 33.41
N LEU A 75 35.29 -3.45 34.69
CA LEU A 75 34.79 -4.70 35.24
C LEU A 75 33.57 -5.22 34.46
N ALA A 76 32.61 -4.35 34.16
CA ALA A 76 31.41 -4.69 33.40
C ALA A 76 31.77 -5.26 32.02
N PHE A 77 32.71 -4.63 31.31
CA PHE A 77 33.21 -5.09 30.01
C PHE A 77 33.90 -6.44 30.11
N GLN A 78 34.82 -6.62 31.07
CA GLN A 78 35.53 -7.88 31.26
C GLN A 78 34.59 -9.04 31.60
N GLN A 79 33.58 -8.80 32.44
CA GLN A 79 32.59 -9.82 32.79
C GLN A 79 31.62 -10.07 31.64
N LEU A 80 31.27 -9.05 30.85
CA LEU A 80 30.46 -9.20 29.64
C LEU A 80 31.16 -10.08 28.60
N GLU A 81 32.46 -9.88 28.37
CA GLU A 81 33.25 -10.73 27.46
C GLU A 81 33.35 -12.18 27.91
N LYS A 82 33.36 -12.43 29.23
CA LYS A 82 33.35 -13.77 29.81
C LYS A 82 31.95 -14.41 29.81
N GLY A 83 30.89 -13.65 29.56
CA GLY A 83 29.50 -14.10 29.71
C GLY A 83 29.04 -14.24 31.16
N ASN A 84 29.71 -13.56 32.10
CA ASN A 84 29.41 -13.63 33.53
C ASN A 84 28.43 -12.53 33.95
N LEU A 85 27.36 -12.94 34.64
CA LEU A 85 26.38 -12.03 35.27
C LEU A 85 26.63 -11.85 36.77
N ILE A 86 27.30 -12.84 37.37
CA ILE A 86 27.65 -12.88 38.79
C ILE A 86 29.16 -13.06 38.88
N PHE A 87 29.81 -12.32 39.77
CA PHE A 87 31.26 -12.32 39.95
C PHE A 87 31.62 -12.21 41.44
N GLN A 88 32.86 -12.54 41.77
CA GLN A 88 33.34 -12.68 43.14
C GLN A 88 34.10 -11.44 43.61
N GLU A 89 34.38 -11.35 44.91
CA GLU A 89 35.18 -10.26 45.48
C GLU A 89 36.56 -10.13 44.82
N GLU A 90 37.14 -11.27 44.45
CA GLU A 90 38.43 -11.32 43.75
C GLU A 90 38.40 -10.59 42.41
N ASP A 91 37.27 -10.60 41.71
CA ASP A 91 37.11 -9.90 40.43
C ASP A 91 37.08 -8.38 40.66
N LEU A 92 36.47 -7.91 41.75
CA LEU A 92 36.50 -6.50 42.16
C LEU A 92 37.92 -6.04 42.45
N ILE A 93 38.67 -6.83 43.22
CA ILE A 93 40.06 -6.53 43.59
C ILE A 93 40.95 -6.52 42.34
N LYS A 94 40.78 -7.48 41.42
CA LYS A 94 41.54 -7.55 40.16
C LYS A 94 41.29 -6.33 39.26
N SER A 95 40.07 -5.78 39.27
CA SER A 95 39.74 -4.52 38.58
C SER A 95 40.15 -3.26 39.38
N GLY A 96 40.90 -3.42 40.48
CA GLY A 96 41.42 -2.32 41.28
C GLY A 96 40.34 -1.53 42.03
N LEU A 97 39.21 -2.16 42.33
CA LEU A 97 38.12 -1.57 43.11
C LEU A 97 38.32 -1.85 44.60
N ASP A 98 38.08 -0.83 45.43
CA ASP A 98 38.03 -0.97 46.88
C ASP A 98 36.66 -1.53 47.28
N VAL A 99 36.64 -2.79 47.74
CA VAL A 99 35.42 -3.54 48.07
C VAL A 99 34.55 -2.76 49.06
N GLY A 100 35.15 -2.13 50.07
CA GLY A 100 34.40 -1.36 51.07
C GLY A 100 33.61 -0.20 50.45
N LYS A 101 34.22 0.49 49.49
CA LYS A 101 33.58 1.60 48.76
C LYS A 101 32.55 1.12 47.73
N VAL A 102 32.72 -0.07 47.16
CA VAL A 102 31.72 -0.67 46.26
C VAL A 102 30.49 -1.11 47.06
N THR A 103 30.67 -1.66 48.25
CA THR A 103 29.57 -1.98 49.19
C THR A 103 28.77 -0.73 49.58
N GLU A 104 29.42 0.42 49.78
CA GLU A 104 28.71 1.67 50.02
C GLU A 104 27.78 2.04 48.85
N TYR A 105 28.20 1.79 47.61
CA TYR A 105 27.36 1.99 46.43
C TYR A 105 26.23 0.98 46.33
N SER A 106 26.43 -0.30 46.65
CA SER A 106 25.35 -1.29 46.62
C SER A 106 24.25 -0.98 47.64
N VAL A 107 24.62 -0.37 48.78
CA VAL A 107 23.67 0.03 49.83
C VAL A 107 22.94 1.33 49.49
N CYS A 108 23.59 2.25 48.78
CA CYS A 108 23.06 3.60 48.56
C CYS A 108 22.54 3.89 47.16
N THR A 109 22.95 3.09 46.18
CA THR A 109 22.59 3.21 44.77
C THR A 109 22.11 1.88 44.23
N GLU A 110 21.23 1.94 43.26
CA GLU A 110 20.71 0.75 42.59
C GLU A 110 21.58 0.36 41.39
N MET A 111 22.90 0.56 41.49
CA MET A 111 23.86 0.21 40.43
C MET A 111 24.36 -1.23 40.57
N PHE A 112 24.36 -1.77 41.78
CA PHE A 112 25.08 -2.97 42.15
C PHE A 112 24.35 -3.74 43.25
N ARG A 113 24.41 -5.06 43.21
CA ARG A 113 23.82 -5.96 44.22
C ARG A 113 24.89 -6.83 44.83
N GLU A 114 24.96 -6.81 46.15
CA GLU A 114 25.69 -7.77 46.97
C GLU A 114 24.69 -8.79 47.51
N GLU A 115 24.92 -10.06 47.23
CA GLU A 115 24.08 -11.16 47.70
C GLU A 115 24.96 -12.24 48.36
N LEU A 116 24.35 -13.02 49.27
CA LEU A 116 25.01 -14.17 49.87
C LEU A 116 24.73 -15.39 48.99
N GLY A 117 25.79 -15.93 48.39
CA GLY A 117 25.72 -17.15 47.59
C GLY A 117 25.38 -18.39 48.43
N LEU A 118 25.21 -19.53 47.76
CA LEU A 118 24.81 -20.83 48.35
C LEU A 118 25.70 -21.28 49.52
N TYR A 119 26.96 -20.83 49.56
CA TYR A 119 27.94 -21.18 50.60
C TYR A 119 28.26 -20.03 51.57
N ARG A 120 27.42 -18.98 51.63
CA ARG A 120 27.67 -17.74 52.39
C ARG A 120 28.87 -16.92 51.92
N GLU A 121 29.37 -17.20 50.72
CA GLU A 121 30.34 -16.33 50.05
C GLU A 121 29.60 -15.13 49.46
N LYS A 122 30.21 -13.95 49.57
CA LYS A 122 29.67 -12.72 48.99
C LYS A 122 29.83 -12.77 47.49
N VAL A 123 28.70 -12.76 46.78
CA VAL A 123 28.66 -12.66 45.33
C VAL A 123 28.10 -11.31 44.93
N TYR A 124 28.55 -10.84 43.76
CA TYR A 124 28.23 -9.52 43.28
C TYR A 124 27.66 -9.58 41.87
N SER A 125 26.72 -8.69 41.59
CA SER A 125 26.15 -8.51 40.26
C SER A 125 25.75 -7.06 40.03
N PHE A 126 25.63 -6.65 38.77
CA PHE A 126 24.95 -5.40 38.45
C PHE A 126 23.44 -5.58 38.62
N VAL A 127 22.72 -4.48 38.89
CA VAL A 127 21.26 -4.52 39.13
C VAL A 127 20.48 -5.23 38.02
N HIS A 128 20.98 -5.15 36.80
CA HIS A 128 20.44 -5.82 35.62
C HIS A 128 21.53 -5.93 34.53
N VAL A 129 21.44 -6.95 33.67
CA VAL A 129 22.39 -7.16 32.55
C VAL A 129 22.47 -5.95 31.61
N SER A 130 21.35 -5.27 31.35
CA SER A 130 21.35 -4.05 30.53
C SER A 130 22.18 -2.91 31.15
N TYR A 131 22.32 -2.89 32.48
CA TYR A 131 23.15 -1.90 33.17
C TYR A 131 24.63 -2.27 33.08
N GLN A 132 24.95 -3.56 33.15
CA GLN A 132 26.29 -4.08 32.86
C GLN A 132 26.72 -3.73 31.42
N GLU A 133 25.88 -4.00 30.43
CA GLU A 133 26.14 -3.65 29.03
C GLU A 133 26.33 -2.14 28.82
N TYR A 134 25.53 -1.31 29.51
CA TYR A 134 25.67 0.15 29.48
C TYR A 134 27.01 0.62 30.06
N LEU A 135 27.41 0.12 31.24
CA LEU A 135 28.69 0.48 31.86
C LEU A 135 29.89 -0.03 31.04
N ALA A 136 29.76 -1.21 30.44
CA ALA A 136 30.76 -1.74 29.50
C ALA A 136 30.92 -0.81 28.28
N ALA A 137 29.82 -0.28 27.75
CA ALA A 137 29.84 0.68 26.64
C ALA A 137 30.49 2.02 27.03
N ILE A 138 30.25 2.51 28.26
CA ILE A 138 30.96 3.67 28.81
C ILE A 138 32.47 3.41 28.79
N TYR A 139 32.92 2.28 29.34
CA TYR A 139 34.34 1.97 29.36
C TYR A 139 34.95 1.89 27.95
N ALA A 140 34.31 1.17 27.03
CA ALA A 140 34.79 1.07 25.66
C ALA A 140 34.88 2.45 24.95
N HIS A 141 33.89 3.31 25.17
CA HIS A 141 33.86 4.66 24.63
C HIS A 141 35.00 5.52 25.20
N PHE A 142 35.13 5.61 26.53
CA PHE A 142 36.11 6.48 27.17
C PHE A 142 37.54 5.95 27.08
N ALA A 143 37.76 4.63 27.05
CA ALA A 143 39.08 4.05 26.76
C ALA A 143 39.59 4.46 25.37
N CYS A 144 38.68 4.54 24.38
CA CYS A 144 39.02 5.07 23.06
C CYS A 144 39.26 6.59 23.09
N VAL A 145 38.31 7.35 23.63
CA VAL A 145 38.34 8.82 23.56
C VAL A 145 39.48 9.44 24.39
N ASN A 146 39.71 8.92 25.60
CA ASN A 146 40.72 9.44 26.52
C ASN A 146 42.10 8.80 26.29
N ASP A 147 42.15 7.47 26.16
CA ASP A 147 43.42 6.73 26.16
C ASP A 147 43.87 6.29 24.76
N GLY A 148 43.03 6.49 23.73
CA GLY A 148 43.32 6.02 22.38
C GLY A 148 43.43 4.50 22.34
N LYS A 149 42.59 3.77 23.08
CA LYS A 149 42.63 2.30 23.15
C LYS A 149 41.35 1.68 22.57
N ASN A 150 41.52 0.79 21.60
CA ASN A 150 40.45 -0.08 21.15
C ASN A 150 40.38 -1.33 22.04
N VAL A 151 39.42 -1.35 22.96
CA VAL A 151 39.27 -2.48 23.91
C VAL A 151 38.68 -3.74 23.27
N LEU A 152 38.17 -3.65 22.04
CA LEU A 152 37.56 -4.76 21.30
C LEU A 152 38.54 -5.42 20.34
N ASP A 153 39.60 -4.72 19.93
CA ASP A 153 40.67 -5.22 19.07
C ASP A 153 42.02 -4.59 19.46
N ILE A 154 42.90 -5.40 20.05
CA ILE A 154 44.22 -4.97 20.56
C ILE A 154 45.14 -4.50 19.42
N ASN A 155 44.96 -5.01 18.21
CA ASN A 155 45.75 -4.63 17.03
C ASN A 155 45.01 -3.63 16.12
N GLY A 156 43.80 -3.23 16.52
CA GLY A 156 42.96 -2.33 15.76
C GLY A 156 43.41 -0.88 15.86
N SER A 157 42.96 -0.07 14.89
CA SER A 157 43.07 1.38 14.97
C SER A 157 42.32 1.91 16.20
N THR A 158 42.80 3.05 16.69
CA THR A 158 42.36 3.67 17.94
C THR A 158 41.30 4.74 17.71
N ASP A 159 40.91 4.97 16.45
CA ASP A 159 39.82 5.87 16.09
C ASP A 159 38.47 5.29 16.53
N LEU A 160 37.55 6.16 16.95
CA LEU A 160 36.27 5.75 17.50
C LEU A 160 35.36 5.14 16.42
N SER A 161 35.53 5.51 15.15
CA SER A 161 34.87 4.82 14.02
C SER A 161 35.32 3.36 13.89
N ASP A 162 36.59 3.07 14.16
CA ASP A 162 37.12 1.71 14.09
C ASP A 162 36.69 0.89 15.30
N VAL A 163 36.60 1.51 16.49
CA VAL A 163 35.99 0.89 17.67
C VAL A 163 34.52 0.55 17.41
N HIS A 164 33.76 1.46 16.80
CA HIS A 164 32.38 1.23 16.35
C HIS A 164 32.28 0.06 15.36
N GLN A 165 33.19 0.00 14.38
CA GLN A 165 33.24 -1.09 13.41
C GLN A 165 33.59 -2.44 14.07
N SER A 166 34.57 -2.48 14.96
CA SER A 166 34.94 -3.68 15.72
C SER A 166 33.79 -4.16 16.61
N ALA A 167 33.11 -3.23 17.30
CA ALA A 167 31.94 -3.54 18.11
C ALA A 167 30.81 -4.14 17.28
N LEU A 168 30.47 -3.51 16.15
CA LEU A 168 29.41 -3.98 15.27
C LEU A 168 29.72 -5.38 14.72
N ASN A 169 30.95 -5.60 14.23
CA ASN A 169 31.37 -6.90 13.72
C ASN A 169 31.36 -7.99 14.81
N LYS A 170 31.72 -7.65 16.05
CA LYS A 170 31.69 -8.60 17.18
C LYS A 170 30.26 -8.92 17.60
N ALA A 171 29.37 -7.93 17.64
CA ALA A 171 27.96 -8.13 17.96
C ALA A 171 27.26 -9.00 16.91
N LEU A 172 27.47 -8.75 15.61
CA LEU A 172 26.89 -9.57 14.53
C LEU A 172 27.42 -11.02 14.50
N LYS A 173 28.59 -11.29 15.07
CA LYS A 173 29.13 -12.66 15.24
C LYS A 173 28.59 -13.37 16.49
N SER A 174 27.96 -12.64 17.41
CA SER A 174 27.41 -13.20 18.64
C SER A 174 26.21 -14.11 18.36
N GLU A 175 26.22 -15.33 18.89
CA GLU A 175 25.15 -16.31 18.69
C GLU A 175 23.88 -15.97 19.48
N ASN A 176 24.02 -15.37 20.66
CA ASN A 176 22.91 -15.10 21.59
C ASN A 176 22.56 -13.60 21.72
N GLY A 177 23.17 -12.72 20.93
CA GLY A 177 22.88 -11.29 20.93
C GLY A 177 23.30 -10.53 22.20
N HIS A 178 24.13 -11.12 23.07
CA HIS A 178 24.54 -10.51 24.36
C HIS A 178 25.33 -9.19 24.25
N LEU A 179 25.65 -8.74 23.04
CA LEU A 179 26.32 -7.46 22.78
C LEU A 179 25.39 -6.44 22.10
N ASP A 180 24.11 -6.77 21.89
CA ASP A 180 23.19 -5.94 21.12
C ASP A 180 22.84 -4.63 21.85
N LEU A 181 22.57 -4.68 23.16
CA LEU A 181 22.36 -3.47 23.96
C LEU A 181 23.67 -2.73 24.18
N PHE A 182 24.77 -3.44 24.44
CA PHE A 182 26.12 -2.83 24.48
C PHE A 182 26.41 -2.00 23.22
N LEU A 183 26.14 -2.54 22.02
CA LEU A 183 26.35 -1.87 20.76
C LEU A 183 25.50 -0.60 20.63
N ARG A 184 24.20 -0.70 20.98
CA ARG A 184 23.28 0.43 21.00
C ARG A 184 23.77 1.55 21.93
N PHE A 185 24.20 1.21 23.14
CA PHE A 185 24.74 2.16 24.11
C PHE A 185 26.03 2.80 23.60
N LEU A 186 26.95 2.02 23.04
CA LEU A 186 28.21 2.53 22.51
C LEU A 186 27.99 3.61 21.45
N PHE A 187 27.08 3.34 20.50
CA PHE A 187 26.72 4.32 19.48
C PHE A 187 26.01 5.54 20.06
N GLY A 188 25.06 5.34 20.98
CA GLY A 188 24.36 6.45 21.63
C GLY A 188 25.28 7.34 22.49
N LEU A 189 26.38 6.82 23.03
CA LEU A 189 27.36 7.63 23.78
C LEU A 189 28.15 8.58 22.87
N SER A 190 28.25 8.27 21.58
CA SER A 190 28.98 9.09 20.61
C SER A 190 28.23 10.35 20.13
N VAL A 191 26.95 10.52 20.52
CA VAL A 191 26.15 11.70 20.14
C VAL A 191 26.19 12.81 21.20
N ASP A 192 26.00 14.06 20.74
CA ASP A 192 26.15 15.28 21.55
C ASP A 192 25.39 15.30 22.89
N PRO A 193 24.12 14.83 23.00
CA PRO A 193 23.41 14.85 24.28
C PRO A 193 24.14 14.07 25.37
N ASN A 194 24.62 12.87 25.06
CA ASN A 194 25.31 12.01 26.03
C ASN A 194 26.75 12.49 26.28
N ARG A 195 27.42 13.02 25.25
CA ARG A 195 28.73 13.66 25.43
C ARG A 195 28.65 14.85 26.38
N THR A 196 27.59 15.65 26.30
CA THR A 196 27.37 16.79 27.20
C THR A 196 27.10 16.32 28.62
N LEU A 197 26.21 15.32 28.80
CA LEU A 197 25.89 14.74 30.11
C LEU A 197 27.09 14.09 30.80
N LEU A 198 28.03 13.53 30.03
CA LEU A 198 29.21 12.84 30.53
C LEU A 198 30.52 13.61 30.29
N GLN A 199 30.44 14.91 30.02
CA GLN A 199 31.61 15.73 29.68
C GLN A 199 32.69 15.69 30.77
N ASP A 200 32.28 15.56 32.03
CA ASP A 200 33.18 15.47 33.17
C ASP A 200 34.11 14.25 33.15
N LEU A 201 33.77 13.19 32.42
CA LEU A 201 34.61 11.99 32.25
C LEU A 201 35.70 12.17 31.17
N LEU A 202 35.68 13.27 30.41
CA LEU A 202 36.69 13.56 29.39
C LEU A 202 37.97 14.14 30.01
N THR A 203 39.13 13.74 29.50
CA THR A 203 40.42 14.38 29.83
C THR A 203 40.51 15.76 29.15
N LYS A 204 41.37 16.65 29.68
CA LYS A 204 41.53 18.01 29.14
C LYS A 204 41.91 18.01 27.66
N ASP A 205 42.75 17.07 27.23
CA ASP A 205 43.21 16.94 25.83
C ASP A 205 42.17 16.30 24.89
N SER A 206 41.21 15.52 25.42
CA SER A 206 40.13 14.91 24.63
C SER A 206 38.92 15.84 24.47
N SER A 207 38.79 16.86 25.30
CA SER A 207 37.72 17.86 25.23
C SER A 207 37.71 18.67 23.92
N SER A 208 38.88 18.84 23.28
CA SER A 208 39.06 19.59 22.03
C SER A 208 39.00 18.75 20.75
N LYS A 209 38.87 17.42 20.85
CA LYS A 209 38.78 16.56 19.65
C LYS A 209 37.39 16.68 18.98
N PRO A 210 37.32 16.82 17.64
CA PRO A 210 36.05 16.87 16.92
C PRO A 210 35.27 15.57 17.12
N CYS A 211 33.93 15.66 17.03
CA CYS A 211 33.06 14.49 17.06
C CYS A 211 33.46 13.53 15.93
N VAL A 212 33.26 12.22 16.15
CA VAL A 212 33.40 11.19 15.12
C VAL A 212 32.68 11.64 13.85
N ASP A 213 33.20 11.25 12.68
CA ASP A 213 32.39 11.31 11.47
C ASP A 213 31.22 10.32 11.61
N LYS A 214 30.12 10.81 12.21
CA LYS A 214 28.85 10.10 12.38
C LYS A 214 28.42 9.46 11.06
N ASN A 215 28.68 10.13 9.93
CA ASN A 215 28.24 9.66 8.62
C ASN A 215 28.93 8.35 8.22
N MET A 216 30.21 8.17 8.57
CA MET A 216 30.91 6.89 8.33
C MET A 216 30.30 5.74 9.12
N THR A 217 29.99 5.95 10.41
CA THR A 217 29.36 4.91 11.25
C THR A 217 27.96 4.57 10.73
N VAL A 218 27.16 5.58 10.39
CA VAL A 218 25.82 5.41 9.81
C VAL A 218 25.89 4.63 8.49
N HIS A 219 26.78 5.02 7.57
CA HIS A 219 26.99 4.34 6.30
C HIS A 219 27.37 2.87 6.51
N PHE A 220 28.26 2.58 7.46
CA PHE A 220 28.65 1.20 7.77
C PHE A 220 27.47 0.36 8.29
N ILE A 221 26.63 0.92 9.16
CA ILE A 221 25.42 0.24 9.65
C ILE A 221 24.45 -0.03 8.49
N GLN A 222 24.22 0.96 7.62
CA GLN A 222 23.35 0.82 6.44
C GLN A 222 23.84 -0.29 5.50
N GLU A 223 25.15 -0.37 5.24
CA GLU A 223 25.73 -1.47 4.44
C GLU A 223 25.57 -2.83 5.13
N LYS A 224 25.67 -2.90 6.46
CA LYS A 224 25.41 -4.15 7.20
C LYS A 224 23.95 -4.56 7.19
N ILE A 225 23.00 -3.62 7.23
CA ILE A 225 21.57 -3.92 7.08
C ILE A 225 21.29 -4.61 5.74
N LYS A 226 21.97 -4.19 4.66
CA LYS A 226 21.83 -4.79 3.33
C LYS A 226 22.35 -6.24 3.27
N GLN A 227 23.35 -6.59 4.09
CA GLN A 227 24.03 -7.88 4.07
C GLN A 227 23.47 -8.90 5.09
N GLU A 228 22.87 -8.40 6.18
CA GLU A 228 22.38 -9.24 7.28
C GLU A 228 21.08 -9.97 6.92
N GLN A 229 20.93 -11.19 7.45
CA GLN A 229 19.81 -12.09 7.16
C GLN A 229 18.91 -12.34 8.37
N SER A 230 19.37 -12.10 9.61
CA SER A 230 18.51 -12.23 10.79
C SER A 230 17.61 -11.00 10.98
N PRO A 231 16.27 -11.17 11.05
CA PRO A 231 15.35 -10.08 11.37
C PRO A 231 15.67 -9.39 12.69
N GLU A 232 16.03 -10.16 13.72
CA GLU A 232 16.35 -9.66 15.07
C GLU A 232 17.57 -8.75 15.02
N ARG A 233 18.62 -9.16 14.28
CA ARG A 233 19.82 -8.36 14.08
C ARG A 233 19.54 -7.12 13.26
N ILE A 234 18.78 -7.23 12.17
CA ILE A 234 18.38 -6.06 11.36
C ILE A 234 17.62 -5.05 12.22
N ILE A 235 16.66 -5.50 13.04
CA ILE A 235 15.95 -4.64 13.99
C ILE A 235 16.92 -3.98 14.98
N ASN A 236 17.90 -4.71 15.50
CA ASN A 236 18.92 -4.13 16.38
C ASN A 236 19.76 -3.05 15.66
N LEU A 237 20.11 -3.25 14.38
CA LEU A 237 20.81 -2.24 13.58
C LEU A 237 19.96 -0.99 13.32
N PHE A 238 18.65 -1.14 13.12
CA PHE A 238 17.75 0.01 13.08
C PHE A 238 17.68 0.74 14.42
N HIS A 239 17.68 0.02 15.55
CA HIS A 239 17.79 0.64 16.86
C HIS A 239 19.12 1.36 17.06
N CYS A 240 20.22 0.84 16.53
CA CYS A 240 21.53 1.50 16.52
C CYS A 240 21.50 2.84 15.76
N LEU A 241 20.86 2.89 14.59
CA LEU A 241 20.64 4.15 13.86
C LEU A 241 19.82 5.15 14.67
N ASN A 242 18.79 4.68 15.36
CA ASN A 242 17.97 5.51 16.24
C ASN A 242 18.77 6.07 17.44
N GLU A 243 19.67 5.29 18.05
CA GLU A 243 20.57 5.78 19.11
C GLU A 243 21.55 6.86 18.60
N LEU A 244 21.94 6.79 17.33
CA LEU A 244 22.75 7.82 16.67
C LEU A 244 21.95 9.09 16.33
N ASN A 245 20.66 9.18 16.70
CA ASN A 245 19.73 10.21 16.23
C ASN A 245 19.76 10.32 14.68
N ASP A 246 19.89 9.19 14.00
CA ASP A 246 19.88 9.12 12.54
C ASP A 246 18.54 8.58 12.05
N ASN A 247 17.72 9.49 11.53
CA ASN A 247 16.46 9.14 10.88
C ASN A 247 16.62 9.13 9.35
N THR A 248 17.85 9.15 8.80
CA THR A 248 18.05 9.23 7.35
C THR A 248 17.50 7.99 6.68
N LEU A 249 17.79 6.79 7.21
CA LEU A 249 17.26 5.55 6.65
C LEU A 249 15.74 5.47 6.77
N VAL A 250 15.14 5.87 7.90
CA VAL A 250 13.67 5.91 8.05
C VAL A 250 13.05 6.92 7.09
N LYS A 251 13.64 8.11 6.93
CA LYS A 251 13.20 9.14 5.98
C LYS A 251 13.41 8.72 4.54
N GLU A 252 14.50 8.03 4.22
CA GLU A 252 14.80 7.47 2.91
C GLU A 252 13.83 6.36 2.58
N ILE A 253 13.50 5.48 3.54
CA ILE A 253 12.46 4.48 3.38
C ILE A 253 11.12 5.17 3.21
N GLN A 254 10.73 6.13 4.04
CA GLN A 254 9.48 6.89 3.85
C GLN A 254 9.45 7.65 2.51
N THR A 255 10.59 8.14 2.04
CA THR A 255 10.73 8.79 0.73
C THR A 255 10.64 7.77 -0.39
N ALA A 256 11.23 6.58 -0.21
CA ALA A 256 11.12 5.42 -1.09
C ALA A 256 9.69 4.87 -1.14
N MET A 257 8.94 4.94 -0.03
CA MET A 257 7.51 4.64 0.02
C MET A 257 6.71 5.69 -0.77
N LYS A 258 7.19 6.94 -0.85
CA LYS A 258 6.60 7.98 -1.70
C LYS A 258 6.98 7.79 -3.18
N SER A 259 8.23 7.45 -3.48
CA SER A 259 8.79 7.34 -4.85
C SER A 259 8.66 5.97 -5.52
N GLY A 260 8.35 4.91 -4.76
CA GLY A 260 8.20 3.54 -5.25
C GLY A 260 9.51 2.81 -5.59
N THR A 261 10.63 3.28 -5.05
CA THR A 261 11.96 2.66 -5.25
C THR A 261 12.74 2.77 -3.96
N LEU A 262 13.16 1.62 -3.41
CA LEU A 262 13.90 1.54 -2.16
C LEU A 262 15.30 0.99 -2.43
N LEU A 263 16.34 1.78 -2.11
CA LEU A 263 17.76 1.38 -2.06
C LEU A 263 18.38 0.76 -3.34
N GLY A 264 17.69 0.71 -4.48
CA GLY A 264 18.25 0.22 -5.75
C GLY A 264 18.48 -1.30 -5.81
N SER A 265 18.07 -2.06 -4.79
CA SER A 265 18.14 -3.52 -4.71
C SER A 265 16.87 -4.09 -4.07
N GLU A 266 16.43 -5.29 -4.50
CA GLU A 266 15.31 -5.99 -3.86
C GLU A 266 15.63 -6.32 -2.39
N LEU A 267 14.68 -6.08 -1.48
CA LEU A 267 14.81 -6.48 -0.09
C LEU A 267 14.47 -7.96 0.09
N GLU A 268 15.29 -8.65 0.87
CA GLU A 268 15.04 -10.02 1.34
C GLU A 268 13.83 -10.06 2.29
N PRO A 269 13.14 -11.21 2.42
CA PRO A 269 11.94 -11.32 3.24
C PRO A 269 12.10 -10.77 4.66
N GLU A 270 13.22 -11.07 5.31
CA GLU A 270 13.53 -10.72 6.70
C GLU A 270 13.63 -9.20 6.89
N GLN A 271 14.14 -8.52 5.86
CA GLN A 271 14.24 -7.06 5.80
C GLN A 271 12.86 -6.40 5.70
N TRP A 272 11.88 -7.01 5.01
CA TRP A 272 10.49 -6.52 4.98
C TRP A 272 9.83 -6.57 6.36
N SER A 273 10.08 -7.63 7.13
CA SER A 273 9.57 -7.76 8.51
C SER A 273 10.16 -6.69 9.42
N ALA A 274 11.49 -6.51 9.35
CA ALA A 274 12.18 -5.49 10.14
C ALA A 274 11.70 -4.08 9.77
N LEU A 275 11.53 -3.82 8.47
CA LEU A 275 10.99 -2.56 7.97
C LEU A 275 9.59 -2.26 8.53
N ALA A 276 8.66 -3.21 8.43
CA ALA A 276 7.31 -3.05 8.96
C ALA A 276 7.34 -2.75 10.48
N TYR A 277 8.22 -3.44 11.22
CA TYR A 277 8.41 -3.19 12.65
C TYR A 277 8.89 -1.75 12.93
N VAL A 278 9.92 -1.30 12.22
CA VAL A 278 10.50 0.04 12.41
C VAL A 278 9.48 1.12 12.10
N LEU A 279 8.73 0.99 11.00
CA LEU A 279 7.66 1.92 10.66
C LEU A 279 6.61 2.00 11.77
N LEU A 280 6.14 0.86 12.26
CA LEU A 280 5.18 0.77 13.35
C LEU A 280 5.68 1.35 14.69
N LYS A 281 7.00 1.41 14.90
CA LYS A 281 7.62 1.94 16.12
C LYS A 281 8.13 3.37 16.00
N SER A 282 8.11 3.96 14.81
CA SER A 282 8.57 5.33 14.57
C SER A 282 7.76 6.39 15.34
N GLY A 283 6.51 6.08 15.70
CA GLY A 283 5.59 7.06 16.30
C GLY A 283 5.01 8.06 15.29
N GLU A 284 5.45 8.01 14.03
CA GLU A 284 4.96 8.87 12.95
C GLU A 284 3.78 8.21 12.22
N GLN A 285 2.81 9.03 11.79
CA GLN A 285 1.72 8.60 10.92
C GLN A 285 2.11 8.76 9.45
N LEU A 286 1.72 7.81 8.62
CA LEU A 286 1.91 7.85 7.17
C LEU A 286 0.68 8.44 6.47
N ASP A 287 0.89 9.39 5.56
CA ASP A 287 -0.24 9.96 4.81
C ASP A 287 -0.84 8.98 3.80
N GLU A 288 0.00 8.15 3.15
CA GLU A 288 -0.43 7.16 2.17
C GLU A 288 0.49 5.93 2.18
N PHE A 289 -0.11 4.74 2.11
CA PHE A 289 0.54 3.47 1.90
C PHE A 289 0.00 2.84 0.60
N ASP A 290 0.86 2.62 -0.38
CA ASP A 290 0.49 2.02 -1.67
C ASP A 290 1.30 0.74 -1.90
N MET A 291 0.63 -0.41 -1.87
CA MET A 291 1.29 -1.72 -1.96
C MET A 291 1.96 -1.94 -3.33
N LYS A 292 1.44 -1.34 -4.40
CA LYS A 292 1.98 -1.54 -5.76
C LYS A 292 3.37 -0.96 -5.93
N LYS A 293 3.74 0.01 -5.10
CA LYS A 293 5.05 0.67 -5.10
C LYS A 293 6.20 -0.24 -4.65
N PHE A 294 5.91 -1.36 -4.01
CA PHE A 294 6.95 -2.22 -3.40
C PHE A 294 7.40 -3.38 -4.29
N HIS A 295 6.78 -3.60 -5.46
CA HIS A 295 7.12 -4.66 -6.42
C HIS A 295 7.61 -5.97 -5.76
N THR A 296 6.84 -6.51 -4.81
CA THR A 296 7.29 -7.60 -3.94
C THR A 296 6.35 -8.80 -3.96
N SER A 297 6.84 -9.95 -3.49
CA SER A 297 6.09 -11.21 -3.42
C SER A 297 4.89 -11.13 -2.46
N THR A 298 3.88 -11.99 -2.65
CA THR A 298 2.70 -12.05 -1.76
C THR A 298 3.05 -12.26 -0.28
N ALA A 299 4.11 -13.04 0.00
CA ALA A 299 4.58 -13.26 1.37
C ALA A 299 5.15 -11.97 2.00
N ASN A 300 5.83 -11.15 1.22
CA ASN A 300 6.40 -9.88 1.68
C ASN A 300 5.33 -8.79 1.79
N GLN A 301 4.34 -8.78 0.89
CA GLN A 301 3.15 -7.93 1.03
C GLN A 301 2.48 -8.20 2.39
N LEU A 302 2.34 -9.46 2.78
CA LEU A 302 1.77 -9.86 4.06
C LEU A 302 2.54 -9.27 5.26
N ARG A 303 3.88 -9.28 5.19
CA ARG A 303 4.77 -8.73 6.22
C ARG A 303 4.60 -7.20 6.37
N LEU A 304 4.23 -6.50 5.30
CA LEU A 304 4.03 -5.05 5.29
C LEU A 304 2.62 -4.59 5.72
N LEU A 305 1.57 -5.40 5.53
CA LEU A 305 0.19 -5.02 5.85
C LEU A 305 -0.03 -4.48 7.28
N PRO A 306 0.72 -4.89 8.33
CA PRO A 306 0.60 -4.27 9.65
C PRO A 306 0.79 -2.74 9.65
N VAL A 307 1.54 -2.18 8.70
CA VAL A 307 1.77 -0.72 8.52
C VAL A 307 0.46 0.05 8.33
N LEU A 308 -0.63 -0.61 7.92
CA LEU A 308 -1.96 0.00 7.83
C LEU A 308 -2.41 0.68 9.13
N ARG A 309 -1.92 0.22 10.28
CA ARG A 309 -2.24 0.76 11.62
C ARG A 309 -1.73 2.18 11.86
N ILE A 310 -0.80 2.67 11.04
CA ILE A 310 -0.22 4.01 11.17
C ILE A 310 -0.49 4.89 9.94
N CYS A 311 -1.23 4.40 8.93
CA CYS A 311 -1.48 5.16 7.70
C CYS A 311 -2.87 5.78 7.66
N LYS A 312 -3.00 6.96 7.05
CA LYS A 312 -4.28 7.65 6.82
C LYS A 312 -5.02 7.11 5.60
N ARG A 313 -4.28 6.71 4.56
CA ARG A 313 -4.82 6.19 3.31
C ARG A 313 -4.04 4.96 2.87
N ALA A 314 -4.75 3.95 2.39
CA ALA A 314 -4.14 2.71 1.92
C ALA A 314 -4.68 2.30 0.55
N ARG A 315 -3.78 1.97 -0.38
CA ARG A 315 -4.09 1.39 -1.69
C ARG A 315 -3.58 -0.04 -1.75
N LEU A 316 -4.51 -0.98 -1.76
CA LEU A 316 -4.28 -2.42 -1.88
C LEU A 316 -5.02 -2.98 -3.10
N ASP A 317 -5.28 -2.15 -4.11
CA ASP A 317 -5.98 -2.59 -5.32
C ASP A 317 -5.10 -3.52 -6.17
N CYS A 318 -5.70 -4.50 -6.85
CA CYS A 318 -4.97 -5.51 -7.64
C CYS A 318 -3.79 -6.18 -6.90
N CYS A 319 -3.93 -6.47 -5.60
CA CYS A 319 -2.85 -7.01 -4.77
C CYS A 319 -2.98 -8.53 -4.48
N ASP A 320 -3.92 -9.22 -5.14
CA ASP A 320 -4.19 -10.65 -4.93
C ASP A 320 -4.31 -11.04 -3.43
N LEU A 321 -5.08 -10.26 -2.68
CA LEU A 321 -5.20 -10.40 -1.23
C LEU A 321 -5.75 -11.77 -0.82
N SER A 322 -4.99 -12.46 0.04
CA SER A 322 -5.39 -13.72 0.66
C SER A 322 -6.37 -13.50 1.84
N VAL A 323 -6.96 -14.59 2.34
CA VAL A 323 -7.76 -14.57 3.59
C VAL A 323 -6.94 -14.02 4.76
N GLU A 324 -5.66 -14.38 4.84
CA GLU A 324 -4.74 -13.90 5.86
C GLU A 324 -4.47 -12.40 5.72
N SER A 325 -4.33 -11.91 4.48
CA SER A 325 -4.22 -10.47 4.22
C SER A 325 -5.44 -9.71 4.75
N CYS A 326 -6.64 -10.25 4.48
CA CYS A 326 -7.90 -9.67 4.96
C CYS A 326 -8.00 -9.67 6.48
N ARG A 327 -7.43 -10.67 7.17
CA ARG A 327 -7.35 -10.73 8.63
C ARG A 327 -6.48 -9.60 9.19
N ILE A 328 -5.36 -9.30 8.54
CA ILE A 328 -4.49 -8.19 8.96
C ILE A 328 -5.17 -6.85 8.69
N VAL A 329 -5.84 -6.68 7.54
CA VAL A 329 -6.63 -5.48 7.22
C VAL A 329 -7.74 -5.26 8.25
N ALA A 330 -8.50 -6.31 8.58
CA ALA A 330 -9.53 -6.24 9.61
C ALA A 330 -8.95 -5.87 10.97
N SER A 331 -7.81 -6.45 11.35
CA SER A 331 -7.10 -6.10 12.59
C SER A 331 -6.65 -4.64 12.61
N ALA A 332 -6.26 -4.08 11.46
CA ALA A 332 -5.90 -2.66 11.36
C ALA A 332 -7.11 -1.73 11.52
N LEU A 333 -8.28 -2.12 10.98
CA LEU A 333 -9.55 -1.39 11.17
C LEU A 333 -10.04 -1.43 12.63
N GLN A 334 -9.77 -2.52 13.34
CA GLN A 334 -10.10 -2.72 14.76
C GLN A 334 -9.13 -2.01 15.72
N SER A 335 -8.03 -1.47 15.21
CA SER A 335 -7.01 -0.86 16.06
C SER A 335 -7.55 0.43 16.70
N VAL A 336 -7.45 0.52 18.03
CA VAL A 336 -7.79 1.73 18.78
C VAL A 336 -6.97 2.91 18.23
N ASN A 337 -7.62 4.05 18.01
CA ASN A 337 -7.03 5.27 17.45
C ASN A 337 -6.38 5.08 16.06
N SER A 338 -6.87 4.13 15.25
CA SER A 338 -6.38 3.96 13.88
C SER A 338 -6.52 5.26 13.09
N PRO A 339 -5.45 5.76 12.44
CA PRO A 339 -5.52 6.95 11.59
C PRO A 339 -6.15 6.65 10.21
N LEU A 340 -6.40 5.38 9.87
CA LEU A 340 -6.91 4.98 8.56
C LEU A 340 -8.30 5.56 8.30
N ARG A 341 -8.42 6.35 7.23
CA ARG A 341 -9.66 6.98 6.74
C ARG A 341 -10.06 6.50 5.35
N GLU A 342 -9.09 6.15 4.51
CA GLU A 342 -9.35 5.71 3.13
C GLU A 342 -8.69 4.36 2.84
N LEU A 343 -9.45 3.43 2.29
CA LEU A 343 -8.97 2.09 1.95
C LEU A 343 -9.48 1.67 0.57
N ASP A 344 -8.56 1.42 -0.34
CA ASP A 344 -8.85 0.88 -1.66
C ASP A 344 -8.49 -0.62 -1.71
N LEU A 345 -9.50 -1.49 -1.87
CA LEU A 345 -9.35 -2.93 -2.04
C LEU A 345 -9.78 -3.39 -3.46
N SER A 346 -9.86 -2.48 -4.42
CA SER A 346 -10.41 -2.76 -5.75
C SER A 346 -9.70 -3.92 -6.46
N ASN A 347 -10.42 -4.62 -7.32
CA ASN A 347 -9.89 -5.66 -8.21
C ASN A 347 -9.17 -6.81 -7.47
N ASN A 348 -9.55 -7.08 -6.21
CA ASN A 348 -9.11 -8.26 -5.48
C ASN A 348 -10.18 -9.35 -5.54
N LYS A 349 -9.76 -10.59 -5.83
CA LYS A 349 -10.66 -11.75 -5.84
C LYS A 349 -10.87 -12.25 -4.41
N LEU A 350 -11.83 -11.63 -3.72
CA LEU A 350 -12.14 -11.94 -2.33
C LEU A 350 -13.22 -13.02 -2.23
N ASP A 351 -12.89 -14.15 -1.62
CA ASP A 351 -13.87 -15.20 -1.34
C ASP A 351 -14.81 -14.82 -0.17
N LYS A 352 -15.79 -15.70 0.11
CA LYS A 352 -16.76 -15.47 1.18
C LYS A 352 -16.11 -15.36 2.57
N SER A 353 -15.03 -16.10 2.82
CA SER A 353 -14.32 -16.08 4.11
C SER A 353 -13.60 -14.75 4.30
N ALA A 354 -12.81 -14.34 3.30
CA ALA A 354 -12.11 -13.07 3.27
C ALA A 354 -13.06 -11.88 3.48
N VAL A 355 -14.20 -11.87 2.78
CA VAL A 355 -15.25 -10.86 2.95
C VAL A 355 -15.76 -10.78 4.38
N ASN A 356 -16.11 -11.91 4.98
CA ASN A 356 -16.68 -11.92 6.32
C ASN A 356 -15.68 -11.35 7.33
N ILE A 357 -14.39 -11.64 7.16
CA ILE A 357 -13.31 -11.10 8.00
C ILE A 357 -13.17 -9.58 7.81
N LEU A 358 -13.21 -9.08 6.57
CA LEU A 358 -13.17 -7.62 6.34
C LEU A 358 -14.35 -6.91 7.00
N LEU A 359 -15.54 -7.52 6.94
CA LEU A 359 -16.75 -6.97 7.54
C LEU A 359 -16.68 -6.90 9.07
N THR A 360 -16.03 -7.86 9.75
CA THR A 360 -15.85 -7.75 11.20
C THR A 360 -15.01 -6.52 11.57
N GLY A 361 -14.04 -6.16 10.74
CA GLY A 361 -13.27 -4.91 10.89
C GLY A 361 -14.12 -3.66 10.65
N LEU A 362 -14.95 -3.66 9.61
CA LEU A 362 -15.82 -2.50 9.28
C LEU A 362 -16.94 -2.27 10.30
N THR A 363 -17.43 -3.33 10.95
CA THR A 363 -18.47 -3.23 11.98
C THR A 363 -17.93 -2.91 13.37
N ASP A 364 -16.60 -2.89 13.54
CA ASP A 364 -15.98 -2.66 14.84
C ASP A 364 -16.20 -1.21 15.34
N PRO A 365 -16.50 -0.98 16.63
CA PRO A 365 -16.69 0.36 17.19
C PRO A 365 -15.47 1.28 17.05
N HIS A 366 -14.26 0.73 16.93
CA HIS A 366 -13.04 1.51 16.76
C HIS A 366 -12.76 1.88 15.31
N CYS A 367 -13.51 1.34 14.35
CA CYS A 367 -13.32 1.62 12.93
C CYS A 367 -13.63 3.10 12.61
N GLN A 368 -12.63 3.81 12.10
CA GLN A 368 -12.72 5.22 11.72
C GLN A 368 -12.76 5.42 10.18
N LEU A 369 -13.00 4.35 9.42
CA LEU A 369 -12.90 4.39 7.97
C LEU A 369 -14.04 5.21 7.36
N GLU A 370 -13.69 6.19 6.51
CA GLU A 370 -14.62 7.11 5.86
C GLU A 370 -14.86 6.76 4.39
N ILE A 371 -13.84 6.21 3.72
CA ILE A 371 -13.86 5.88 2.29
C ILE A 371 -13.40 4.44 2.11
N ILE A 372 -14.22 3.63 1.44
CA ILE A 372 -13.81 2.31 0.97
C ILE A 372 -14.14 2.10 -0.50
N SER A 373 -13.17 1.57 -1.25
CA SER A 373 -13.39 1.02 -2.58
C SER A 373 -13.31 -0.50 -2.55
N LEU A 374 -14.37 -1.12 -3.08
CA LEU A 374 -14.56 -2.55 -3.25
C LEU A 374 -14.86 -2.86 -4.72
N ALA A 375 -14.46 -1.97 -5.63
CA ALA A 375 -14.77 -2.06 -7.04
C ALA A 375 -14.10 -3.28 -7.69
N GLY A 376 -14.77 -3.97 -8.61
CA GLY A 376 -14.16 -5.06 -9.38
C GLY A 376 -13.76 -6.31 -8.59
N CYS A 377 -14.22 -6.46 -7.34
CA CYS A 377 -13.94 -7.64 -6.52
C CYS A 377 -14.79 -8.89 -6.89
N ASN A 378 -15.59 -8.80 -7.96
CA ASN A 378 -16.49 -9.85 -8.45
C ASN A 378 -17.52 -10.32 -7.41
N PHE A 379 -18.00 -9.42 -6.55
CA PHE A 379 -19.00 -9.74 -5.54
C PHE A 379 -20.36 -10.10 -6.15
N PRO A 380 -20.99 -11.21 -5.73
CA PRO A 380 -22.35 -11.56 -6.14
C PRO A 380 -23.39 -10.75 -5.35
N SER A 381 -24.63 -10.73 -5.82
CA SER A 381 -25.77 -10.06 -5.16
C SER A 381 -25.94 -10.38 -3.67
N ALA A 382 -25.65 -11.62 -3.26
CA ALA A 382 -25.75 -12.05 -1.86
C ALA A 382 -24.79 -11.31 -0.92
N PHE A 383 -23.69 -10.74 -1.45
CA PHE A 383 -22.75 -9.92 -0.71
C PHE A 383 -23.40 -8.71 -0.05
N CYS A 384 -24.37 -8.08 -0.73
CA CYS A 384 -25.03 -6.88 -0.21
C CYS A 384 -25.69 -7.11 1.15
N SER A 385 -26.24 -8.31 1.40
CA SER A 385 -26.82 -8.65 2.70
C SER A 385 -25.80 -8.55 3.84
N ASN A 386 -24.54 -8.89 3.58
CA ASN A 386 -23.48 -8.82 4.58
C ASN A 386 -22.96 -7.38 4.74
N LEU A 387 -22.92 -6.60 3.66
CA LEU A 387 -22.47 -5.19 3.71
C LEU A 387 -23.45 -4.29 4.47
N VAL A 388 -24.74 -4.62 4.46
CA VAL A 388 -25.79 -3.86 5.15
C VAL A 388 -25.46 -3.65 6.63
N SER A 389 -24.90 -4.65 7.32
CA SER A 389 -24.52 -4.51 8.73
C SER A 389 -23.45 -3.45 8.97
N ALA A 390 -22.50 -3.29 8.03
CA ALA A 390 -21.43 -2.30 8.12
C ALA A 390 -21.93 -0.86 7.87
N ILE A 391 -22.85 -0.68 6.92
CA ILE A 391 -23.36 0.67 6.58
C ILE A 391 -24.49 1.15 7.50
N GLN A 392 -25.21 0.24 8.15
CA GLN A 392 -26.29 0.57 9.08
C GLN A 392 -25.83 0.65 10.55
N SER A 393 -24.55 0.38 10.83
CA SER A 393 -24.00 0.45 12.18
C SER A 393 -23.93 1.91 12.66
N ALA A 394 -24.40 2.16 13.89
CA ALA A 394 -24.36 3.49 14.50
C ALA A 394 -22.93 4.04 14.71
N ASN A 395 -21.94 3.14 14.77
CA ASN A 395 -20.52 3.46 14.89
C ASN A 395 -19.83 3.64 13.54
N SER A 396 -20.54 3.46 12.43
CA SER A 396 -19.96 3.58 11.10
C SER A 396 -19.63 5.04 10.78
N HIS A 397 -18.41 5.28 10.30
CA HIS A 397 -17.95 6.58 9.80
C HIS A 397 -17.97 6.66 8.27
N LEU A 398 -18.47 5.62 7.61
CA LEU A 398 -18.39 5.48 6.17
C LEU A 398 -19.24 6.54 5.45
N GLY A 399 -18.57 7.49 4.80
CA GLY A 399 -19.17 8.53 3.98
C GLY A 399 -19.14 8.20 2.49
N ARG A 400 -18.23 7.34 2.03
CA ARG A 400 -18.08 7.00 0.60
C ARG A 400 -17.83 5.51 0.38
N LEU A 401 -18.58 4.93 -0.55
CA LEU A 401 -18.54 3.52 -0.88
C LEU A 401 -18.55 3.33 -2.40
N ASP A 402 -17.51 2.67 -2.92
CA ASP A 402 -17.45 2.25 -4.31
C ASP A 402 -17.65 0.74 -4.44
N LEU A 403 -18.75 0.33 -5.06
CA LEU A 403 -19.09 -1.06 -5.36
C LEU A 403 -19.09 -1.34 -6.87
N SER A 404 -18.54 -0.43 -7.68
CA SER A 404 -18.58 -0.51 -9.13
C SER A 404 -18.00 -1.84 -9.64
N TYR A 405 -18.48 -2.31 -10.79
CA TYR A 405 -17.97 -3.50 -11.48
C TYR A 405 -18.14 -4.82 -10.73
N ASN A 406 -19.03 -4.85 -9.73
CA ASN A 406 -19.46 -6.08 -9.08
C ASN A 406 -20.76 -6.62 -9.68
N LYS A 407 -21.07 -7.89 -9.44
CA LYS A 407 -22.30 -8.55 -9.94
C LYS A 407 -23.46 -8.36 -8.94
N ILE A 408 -23.72 -7.11 -8.58
CA ILE A 408 -24.71 -6.76 -7.54
C ILE A 408 -26.14 -7.08 -8.01
N SER A 409 -26.48 -6.81 -9.27
CA SER A 409 -27.82 -6.99 -9.86
C SER A 409 -28.95 -6.25 -9.12
N ASP A 410 -30.17 -6.31 -9.66
CA ASP A 410 -31.35 -5.74 -9.00
C ASP A 410 -31.63 -6.38 -7.62
N THR A 411 -31.28 -7.67 -7.45
CA THR A 411 -31.50 -8.37 -6.18
C THR A 411 -30.57 -7.90 -5.07
N GLY A 412 -29.29 -7.66 -5.39
CA GLY A 412 -28.34 -7.11 -4.43
C GLY A 412 -28.65 -5.64 -4.13
N MET A 413 -29.07 -4.87 -5.13
CA MET A 413 -29.49 -3.48 -4.93
C MET A 413 -30.68 -3.39 -3.97
N ASN A 414 -31.69 -4.26 -4.12
CA ASN A 414 -32.81 -4.34 -3.19
C ASN A 414 -32.34 -4.55 -1.75
N LYS A 415 -31.38 -5.46 -1.53
CA LYS A 415 -30.78 -5.70 -0.20
C LYS A 415 -29.99 -4.51 0.31
N LEU A 416 -29.19 -3.87 -0.54
CA LEU A 416 -28.41 -2.70 -0.16
C LEU A 416 -29.32 -1.53 0.27
N CYS A 417 -30.50 -1.40 -0.32
CA CYS A 417 -31.48 -0.38 0.07
C CYS A 417 -31.89 -0.49 1.54
N ASP A 418 -32.01 -1.70 2.11
CA ASP A 418 -32.34 -1.91 3.53
C ASP A 418 -31.34 -1.19 4.46
N GLY A 419 -30.06 -1.23 4.13
CA GLY A 419 -29.02 -0.51 4.88
C GLY A 419 -28.99 0.99 4.58
N LEU A 420 -29.25 1.38 3.32
CA LEU A 420 -29.25 2.80 2.91
C LEU A 420 -30.42 3.60 3.49
N ILE A 421 -31.57 2.97 3.75
CA ILE A 421 -32.72 3.66 4.38
C ILE A 421 -32.60 3.75 5.91
N SER A 422 -31.61 3.09 6.51
CA SER A 422 -31.38 3.14 7.96
C SER A 422 -31.05 4.56 8.40
N PRO A 423 -31.62 5.06 9.52
CA PRO A 423 -31.28 6.38 10.07
C PRO A 423 -29.81 6.49 10.52
N TYR A 424 -29.13 5.36 10.70
CA TYR A 424 -27.71 5.31 11.06
C TYR A 424 -26.78 5.37 9.84
N CYS A 425 -27.30 5.26 8.62
CA CYS A 425 -26.49 5.31 7.41
C CYS A 425 -25.99 6.73 7.15
N ARG A 426 -24.66 6.93 7.22
CA ARG A 426 -24.01 8.23 6.99
C ARG A 426 -23.45 8.40 5.56
N LEU A 427 -23.76 7.46 4.68
CA LEU A 427 -23.18 7.41 3.35
C LEU A 427 -23.64 8.62 2.52
N GLN A 428 -22.67 9.40 2.03
CA GLN A 428 -22.89 10.57 1.20
C GLN A 428 -22.67 10.26 -0.28
N LYS A 429 -21.77 9.33 -0.61
CA LYS A 429 -21.42 8.95 -1.98
C LYS A 429 -21.50 7.45 -2.18
N LEU A 430 -22.27 7.03 -3.17
CA LEU A 430 -22.40 5.64 -3.58
C LEU A 430 -22.10 5.50 -5.08
N LYS A 431 -21.10 4.69 -5.41
CA LYS A 431 -20.80 4.31 -6.79
C LYS A 431 -21.18 2.87 -7.08
N LEU A 432 -21.95 2.69 -8.15
CA LEU A 432 -22.48 1.41 -8.61
C LEU A 432 -22.33 1.28 -10.14
N LYS A 433 -21.22 1.80 -10.69
CA LYS A 433 -20.96 1.74 -12.14
C LYS A 433 -20.91 0.28 -12.58
N ARG A 434 -21.66 -0.08 -13.62
CA ARG A 434 -21.68 -1.44 -14.21
C ARG A 434 -21.93 -2.56 -13.18
N CYS A 435 -22.92 -2.37 -12.31
CA CYS A 435 -23.32 -3.35 -11.31
C CYS A 435 -24.39 -4.35 -11.79
N GLY A 436 -24.75 -4.30 -13.07
CA GLY A 436 -25.83 -5.11 -13.65
C GLY A 436 -27.22 -4.65 -13.20
N LEU A 437 -27.36 -3.35 -12.91
CA LEU A 437 -28.62 -2.75 -12.48
C LEU A 437 -29.52 -2.49 -13.70
N THR A 438 -30.82 -2.67 -13.52
CA THR A 438 -31.83 -2.37 -14.55
C THR A 438 -32.86 -1.38 -14.02
N LYS A 439 -33.90 -1.09 -14.81
CA LYS A 439 -35.08 -0.33 -14.38
C LYS A 439 -35.71 -0.79 -13.06
N LYS A 440 -35.57 -2.06 -12.68
CA LYS A 440 -36.09 -2.57 -11.39
C LYS A 440 -35.34 -1.95 -10.20
N SER A 441 -34.02 -1.81 -10.30
CA SER A 441 -33.20 -1.14 -9.28
C SER A 441 -33.65 0.30 -9.03
N CYS A 442 -34.07 1.01 -10.07
CA CYS A 442 -34.57 2.39 -9.95
C CYS A 442 -35.80 2.48 -9.04
N VAL A 443 -36.66 1.45 -9.00
CA VAL A 443 -37.83 1.42 -8.10
C VAL A 443 -37.39 1.44 -6.64
N TYR A 444 -36.38 0.63 -6.28
CA TYR A 444 -35.85 0.58 -4.91
C TYR A 444 -35.11 1.87 -4.54
N LEU A 445 -34.34 2.44 -5.49
CA LEU A 445 -33.60 3.68 -5.29
C LEU A 445 -34.53 4.88 -5.03
N VAL A 446 -35.75 4.90 -5.58
CA VAL A 446 -36.72 5.95 -5.22
C VAL A 446 -36.99 5.97 -3.72
N THR A 447 -37.13 4.82 -3.07
CA THR A 447 -37.31 4.75 -1.61
C THR A 447 -36.11 5.32 -0.87
N VAL A 448 -34.89 5.02 -1.33
CA VAL A 448 -33.66 5.59 -0.75
C VAL A 448 -33.65 7.11 -0.92
N MET A 449 -34.00 7.64 -2.09
CA MET A 449 -34.03 9.08 -2.35
C MET A 449 -35.03 9.84 -1.48
N LYS A 450 -36.10 9.18 -1.04
CA LYS A 450 -37.15 9.77 -0.19
C LYS A 450 -36.85 9.69 1.30
N SER A 451 -36.12 8.66 1.73
CA SER A 451 -35.91 8.36 3.15
C SER A 451 -34.50 8.67 3.65
N ASN A 452 -33.49 8.62 2.78
CA ASN A 452 -32.10 8.87 3.17
C ASN A 452 -31.80 10.38 3.16
N SER A 453 -31.40 10.91 4.31
CA SER A 453 -31.09 12.33 4.52
C SER A 453 -29.64 12.72 4.22
N HIS A 454 -28.75 11.75 3.95
CA HIS A 454 -27.29 11.92 3.85
C HIS A 454 -26.71 11.75 2.45
N LEU A 455 -27.35 10.96 1.58
CA LEU A 455 -26.84 10.68 0.23
C LEU A 455 -26.88 11.95 -0.62
N ARG A 456 -25.72 12.32 -1.18
CA ARG A 456 -25.50 13.50 -2.03
C ARG A 456 -25.05 13.12 -3.43
N GLU A 457 -24.34 12.01 -3.60
CA GLU A 457 -23.84 11.56 -4.90
C GLU A 457 -24.23 10.10 -5.15
N LEU A 458 -24.85 9.86 -6.31
CA LEU A 458 -25.23 8.54 -6.77
C LEU A 458 -24.76 8.32 -8.20
N GLU A 459 -23.84 7.38 -8.36
CA GLU A 459 -23.17 7.07 -9.62
C GLU A 459 -23.64 5.72 -10.16
N LEU A 460 -24.47 5.73 -11.22
CA LEU A 460 -25.10 4.55 -11.82
C LEU A 460 -24.61 4.26 -13.24
N LYS A 461 -23.47 4.84 -13.64
CA LYS A 461 -22.94 4.77 -15.01
C LYS A 461 -22.89 3.34 -15.56
N SER A 462 -23.09 3.19 -16.85
CA SER A 462 -22.98 1.92 -17.59
C SER A 462 -23.94 0.80 -17.13
N ASN A 463 -25.05 1.13 -16.46
CA ASN A 463 -26.13 0.18 -16.11
C ASN A 463 -27.31 0.28 -17.08
N ASP A 464 -28.06 -0.80 -17.25
CA ASP A 464 -29.07 -0.91 -18.29
C ASP A 464 -30.44 -0.39 -17.80
N LEU A 465 -30.47 0.88 -17.36
CA LEU A 465 -31.62 1.50 -16.67
C LEU A 465 -32.76 1.84 -17.63
N GLN A 466 -32.42 2.30 -18.84
CA GLN A 466 -33.35 2.74 -19.88
C GLN A 466 -34.26 3.90 -19.45
N ASP A 467 -35.09 4.41 -20.38
CA ASP A 467 -36.03 5.51 -20.10
C ASP A 467 -37.00 5.19 -18.96
N SER A 468 -37.44 3.93 -18.87
CA SER A 468 -38.35 3.49 -17.82
C SER A 468 -37.71 3.57 -16.42
N GLY A 469 -36.43 3.22 -16.26
CA GLY A 469 -35.72 3.40 -14.99
C GLY A 469 -35.55 4.87 -14.64
N VAL A 470 -35.16 5.69 -15.63
CA VAL A 470 -35.02 7.14 -15.47
C VAL A 470 -36.34 7.81 -15.08
N LYS A 471 -37.48 7.34 -15.61
CA LYS A 471 -38.81 7.82 -15.21
C LYS A 471 -39.07 7.59 -13.72
N HIS A 472 -38.65 6.45 -13.16
CA HIS A 472 -38.76 6.21 -11.71
C HIS A 472 -37.83 7.13 -10.92
N LEU A 473 -36.56 7.25 -11.32
CA LEU A 473 -35.61 8.17 -10.67
C LEU A 473 -36.12 9.62 -10.70
N SER A 474 -36.75 10.03 -11.79
CA SER A 474 -37.39 11.35 -11.93
C SER A 474 -38.46 11.59 -10.87
N ILE A 475 -39.27 10.59 -10.52
CA ILE A 475 -40.25 10.67 -9.42
C ILE A 475 -39.53 10.84 -8.07
N GLY A 476 -38.41 10.15 -7.86
CA GLY A 476 -37.60 10.31 -6.65
C GLY A 476 -36.99 11.70 -6.53
N LEU A 477 -36.48 12.27 -7.63
CA LEU A 477 -35.92 13.63 -7.67
C LEU A 477 -36.94 14.73 -7.38
N GLN A 478 -38.23 14.48 -7.65
CA GLN A 478 -39.32 15.43 -7.35
C GLN A 478 -39.69 15.46 -5.86
N ASP A 479 -39.20 14.50 -5.07
CA ASP A 479 -39.52 14.44 -3.65
C ASP A 479 -38.79 15.53 -2.86
N PRO A 480 -39.46 16.31 -2.00
CA PRO A 480 -38.84 17.37 -1.20
C PRO A 480 -37.74 16.89 -0.24
N GLN A 481 -37.76 15.61 0.12
CA GLN A 481 -36.73 15.02 1.00
C GLN A 481 -35.48 14.61 0.24
N CYS A 482 -35.52 14.55 -1.10
CA CYS A 482 -34.35 14.18 -1.89
C CYS A 482 -33.23 15.21 -1.72
N LYS A 483 -32.06 14.76 -1.25
CA LYS A 483 -30.87 15.59 -1.04
C LYS A 483 -29.77 15.38 -2.07
N LEU A 484 -30.07 14.67 -3.16
CA LEU A 484 -29.08 14.33 -4.16
C LEU A 484 -28.58 15.59 -4.89
N GLU A 485 -27.27 15.75 -4.94
CA GLU A 485 -26.55 16.86 -5.57
C GLU A 485 -25.92 16.43 -6.90
N ILE A 486 -25.47 15.18 -6.99
CA ILE A 486 -24.82 14.62 -8.19
C ILE A 486 -25.49 13.31 -8.58
N LEU A 487 -25.90 13.22 -9.85
CA LEU A 487 -26.49 12.01 -10.42
C LEU A 487 -25.77 11.63 -11.72
N GLY A 488 -25.06 10.49 -11.68
CA GLY A 488 -24.36 9.94 -12.84
C GLY A 488 -25.17 8.85 -13.54
N LEU A 489 -25.57 9.11 -14.79
CA LEU A 489 -26.38 8.24 -15.65
C LEU A 489 -25.73 8.00 -17.03
N SER A 490 -24.42 8.20 -17.12
CA SER A 490 -23.69 8.04 -18.37
C SER A 490 -23.72 6.58 -18.86
N GLY A 491 -24.02 6.36 -20.14
CA GLY A 491 -24.09 5.04 -20.77
C GLY A 491 -25.20 4.13 -20.23
N CYS A 492 -26.35 4.70 -19.86
CA CYS A 492 -27.49 3.99 -19.26
C CYS A 492 -28.63 3.65 -20.23
N MET A 493 -28.39 3.75 -21.54
CA MET A 493 -29.38 3.54 -22.62
C MET A 493 -30.58 4.47 -22.53
N ILE A 494 -30.32 5.76 -22.30
CA ILE A 494 -31.34 6.80 -22.16
C ILE A 494 -31.60 7.45 -23.51
N THR A 495 -32.87 7.58 -23.88
CA THR A 495 -33.33 8.29 -25.07
C THR A 495 -33.92 9.66 -24.73
N GLU A 496 -34.43 10.35 -25.74
CA GLU A 496 -35.24 11.56 -25.57
C GLU A 496 -36.36 11.40 -24.52
N VAL A 497 -36.99 10.22 -24.43
CA VAL A 497 -38.11 9.98 -23.50
C VAL A 497 -37.66 10.07 -22.04
N GLY A 498 -36.51 9.48 -21.72
CA GLY A 498 -35.90 9.59 -20.39
C GLY A 498 -35.45 11.02 -20.09
N CYS A 499 -34.82 11.69 -21.05
CA CYS A 499 -34.42 13.10 -20.91
C CYS A 499 -35.61 14.03 -20.64
N ARG A 500 -36.75 13.80 -21.29
CA ARG A 500 -38.00 14.56 -21.03
C ARG A 500 -38.51 14.33 -19.61
N SER A 501 -38.40 13.12 -19.08
CA SER A 501 -38.77 12.80 -17.70
C SER A 501 -37.88 13.54 -16.69
N LEU A 502 -36.57 13.56 -16.93
CA LEU A 502 -35.60 14.32 -16.11
C LEU A 502 -35.86 15.82 -16.18
N ALA A 503 -36.08 16.39 -17.36
CA ALA A 503 -36.39 17.80 -17.53
C ALA A 503 -37.66 18.22 -16.77
N SER A 504 -38.67 17.35 -16.73
CA SER A 504 -39.87 17.56 -15.91
C SER A 504 -39.53 17.54 -14.41
N ALA A 505 -38.73 16.57 -13.96
CA ALA A 505 -38.29 16.51 -12.57
C ALA A 505 -37.52 17.76 -12.14
N LEU A 506 -36.62 18.27 -12.97
CA LEU A 506 -35.86 19.50 -12.70
C LEU A 506 -36.76 20.74 -12.51
N THR A 507 -37.97 20.74 -13.06
CA THR A 507 -38.93 21.86 -12.91
C THR A 507 -39.61 21.85 -11.54
N SER A 508 -39.82 20.66 -10.96
CA SER A 508 -40.48 20.47 -9.67
C SER A 508 -39.48 20.31 -8.52
N ASN A 509 -38.20 20.12 -8.83
CA ASN A 509 -37.18 19.77 -7.85
C ASN A 509 -36.91 20.92 -6.89
N THR A 510 -36.81 20.59 -5.61
CA THR A 510 -36.54 21.50 -4.48
C THR A 510 -35.08 21.97 -4.40
N GLY A 511 -34.30 21.82 -5.48
CA GLY A 511 -33.07 22.57 -5.71
C GLY A 511 -31.84 22.04 -4.98
N HIS A 512 -31.60 20.73 -4.98
CA HIS A 512 -30.33 20.17 -4.51
C HIS A 512 -29.44 19.66 -5.65
N LEU A 513 -30.01 19.16 -6.76
CA LEU A 513 -29.22 18.61 -7.87
C LEU A 513 -28.44 19.70 -8.60
N ARG A 514 -27.12 19.57 -8.61
CA ARG A 514 -26.15 20.49 -9.24
C ARG A 514 -25.46 19.87 -10.45
N GLU A 515 -25.29 18.55 -10.47
CA GLU A 515 -24.63 17.86 -11.57
C GLU A 515 -25.44 16.67 -12.08
N LEU A 516 -25.59 16.61 -13.40
CA LEU A 516 -26.25 15.52 -14.11
C LEU A 516 -25.38 15.07 -15.29
N ASP A 517 -24.88 13.84 -15.23
CA ASP A 517 -24.11 13.24 -16.33
C ASP A 517 -24.97 12.24 -17.11
N LEU A 518 -25.31 12.60 -18.35
CA LEU A 518 -26.03 11.79 -19.33
C LEU A 518 -25.15 11.43 -20.54
N SER A 519 -23.83 11.56 -20.43
CA SER A 519 -22.90 11.26 -21.52
C SER A 519 -23.03 9.82 -22.00
N TYR A 520 -22.63 9.55 -23.24
CA TYR A 520 -22.71 8.23 -23.87
C TYR A 520 -24.11 7.61 -23.90
N ASN A 521 -25.16 8.43 -23.88
CA ASN A 521 -26.55 8.03 -24.15
C ASN A 521 -27.01 8.54 -25.54
N HIS A 522 -28.31 8.43 -25.84
CA HIS A 522 -28.93 8.95 -27.06
C HIS A 522 -30.06 9.95 -26.74
N PRO A 523 -29.75 11.10 -26.12
CA PRO A 523 -30.78 12.05 -25.65
C PRO A 523 -31.64 12.66 -26.75
N GLY A 524 -31.25 12.55 -28.03
CA GLY A 524 -31.90 13.23 -29.16
C GLY A 524 -31.75 14.76 -29.07
N ASP A 525 -32.00 15.46 -30.19
CA ASP A 525 -31.82 16.93 -30.22
C ASP A 525 -32.85 17.64 -29.34
N LEU A 526 -34.08 17.12 -29.31
CA LEU A 526 -35.15 17.65 -28.47
C LEU A 526 -34.87 17.43 -26.98
N GLY A 527 -34.37 16.25 -26.59
CA GLY A 527 -34.03 15.97 -25.19
C GLY A 527 -32.88 16.84 -24.69
N VAL A 528 -31.84 17.03 -25.52
CA VAL A 528 -30.75 17.97 -25.25
C VAL A 528 -31.28 19.40 -25.08
N LYS A 529 -32.10 19.87 -26.03
CA LYS A 529 -32.70 21.21 -25.98
C LYS A 529 -33.54 21.43 -24.72
N LEU A 530 -34.35 20.44 -24.33
CA LEU A 530 -35.18 20.52 -23.12
C LEU A 530 -34.33 20.61 -21.84
N LEU A 531 -33.27 19.82 -21.74
CA LEU A 531 -32.40 19.81 -20.57
C LEU A 531 -31.60 21.12 -20.42
N TYR A 532 -31.04 21.66 -21.51
CA TYR A 532 -30.36 22.96 -21.46
C TYR A 532 -31.34 24.10 -21.16
N ALA A 533 -32.52 24.11 -21.78
CA ALA A 533 -33.54 25.12 -21.45
C ALA A 533 -33.93 25.10 -19.97
N LYS A 534 -33.90 23.92 -19.32
CA LYS A 534 -34.13 23.81 -17.87
C LYS A 534 -32.92 24.18 -17.04
N LYS A 535 -31.71 23.88 -17.49
CA LYS A 535 -30.47 24.30 -16.85
C LYS A 535 -30.35 25.83 -16.80
N ASP A 536 -30.78 26.51 -17.88
CA ASP A 536 -30.71 27.96 -18.01
C ASP A 536 -31.88 28.69 -17.32
N ASP A 537 -32.86 27.95 -16.79
CA ASP A 537 -33.96 28.49 -16.00
C ASP A 537 -33.45 28.97 -14.63
N PRO A 538 -33.70 30.23 -14.20
CA PRO A 538 -33.23 30.75 -12.93
C PRO A 538 -33.70 29.98 -11.69
N SER A 539 -34.80 29.22 -11.81
CA SER A 539 -35.33 28.38 -10.73
C SER A 539 -34.58 27.03 -10.58
N CYS A 540 -33.79 26.65 -11.57
CA CYS A 540 -33.01 25.43 -11.59
C CYS A 540 -31.62 25.67 -10.98
N LYS A 541 -31.15 24.75 -10.12
CA LYS A 541 -29.81 24.82 -9.53
C LYS A 541 -28.77 23.95 -10.24
N LEU A 542 -29.10 23.43 -11.43
CA LEU A 542 -28.20 22.57 -12.17
C LEU A 542 -27.04 23.39 -12.76
N GLU A 543 -25.85 23.22 -12.17
CA GLU A 543 -24.63 23.92 -12.56
C GLU A 543 -23.97 23.23 -13.75
N THR A 544 -23.91 21.89 -13.72
CA THR A 544 -23.18 21.06 -14.67
C THR A 544 -24.11 20.03 -15.33
N LEU A 545 -24.08 19.97 -16.66
CA LEU A 545 -24.83 19.02 -17.46
C LEU A 545 -23.93 18.44 -18.54
N HIS A 546 -23.75 17.11 -18.55
CA HIS A 546 -23.02 16.42 -19.60
C HIS A 546 -23.98 15.59 -20.45
N VAL A 547 -23.98 15.79 -21.77
CA VAL A 547 -24.91 15.16 -22.73
C VAL A 547 -24.21 14.67 -24.01
N GLU A 548 -22.93 14.36 -23.92
CA GLU A 548 -22.16 13.84 -25.07
C GLU A 548 -22.85 12.59 -25.64
N LYS A 549 -23.12 12.57 -26.95
CA LYS A 549 -23.84 11.46 -27.60
C LYS A 549 -22.89 10.27 -27.78
N GLY A 550 -23.35 9.07 -27.41
CA GLY A 550 -22.51 7.87 -27.46
C GLY A 550 -22.55 7.06 -28.76
N GLY A 551 -23.27 7.52 -29.78
CA GLY A 551 -23.59 6.74 -30.99
C GLY A 551 -24.77 5.77 -30.79
N GLU A 552 -25.44 5.37 -31.88
CA GLU A 552 -26.65 4.51 -31.81
C GLU A 552 -26.37 3.13 -31.22
N PHE A 553 -25.17 2.59 -31.45
CA PHE A 553 -24.74 1.30 -30.91
C PHE A 553 -24.80 1.23 -29.38
N ARG A 554 -24.63 2.35 -28.66
CA ARG A 554 -24.76 2.41 -27.18
C ARG A 554 -26.16 2.04 -26.67
N MET A 555 -27.16 2.06 -27.55
CA MET A 555 -28.54 1.67 -27.24
C MET A 555 -28.78 0.16 -27.39
N LYS A 556 -27.81 -0.60 -27.90
CA LYS A 556 -27.87 -2.06 -27.93
C LYS A 556 -27.55 -2.62 -26.54
N PRO A 557 -28.25 -3.66 -26.07
CA PRO A 557 -27.93 -4.29 -24.78
C PRO A 557 -26.59 -5.06 -24.84
N GLY A 558 -25.97 -5.25 -23.67
CA GLY A 558 -24.77 -6.09 -23.53
C GLY A 558 -23.49 -5.48 -24.11
N LEU A 559 -22.57 -6.31 -24.60
CA LEU A 559 -21.24 -5.88 -25.09
C LEU A 559 -21.32 -4.99 -26.33
N ARG A 560 -22.38 -5.17 -27.13
CA ARG A 560 -22.61 -4.40 -28.36
C ARG A 560 -22.88 -2.91 -28.10
N LYS A 561 -23.03 -2.48 -26.84
CA LYS A 561 -23.03 -1.07 -26.49
C LYS A 561 -21.67 -0.40 -26.58
N TYR A 562 -20.59 -1.18 -26.59
CA TYR A 562 -19.21 -0.67 -26.63
C TYR A 562 -18.59 -0.79 -28.02
N VAL A 563 -19.39 -0.90 -29.08
CA VAL A 563 -18.88 -1.11 -30.43
C VAL A 563 -17.92 -0.01 -30.84
N CYS A 564 -16.74 -0.40 -31.32
CA CYS A 564 -15.84 0.50 -32.03
C CYS A 564 -15.84 0.15 -33.52
N GLN A 565 -15.78 1.18 -34.36
CA GLN A 565 -15.51 1.01 -35.78
C GLN A 565 -14.00 0.94 -35.98
N LEU A 566 -13.56 -0.07 -36.72
CA LEU A 566 -12.16 -0.34 -37.00
C LEU A 566 -11.87 -0.15 -38.49
N THR A 567 -10.73 0.45 -38.79
CA THR A 567 -10.21 0.62 -40.13
C THR A 567 -8.80 0.06 -40.18
N VAL A 568 -8.51 -0.73 -41.22
CA VAL A 568 -7.17 -1.29 -41.43
C VAL A 568 -6.17 -0.16 -41.71
N ASP A 569 -5.05 -0.15 -40.99
CA ASP A 569 -3.95 0.78 -41.23
C ASP A 569 -3.11 0.30 -42.41
N LEU A 570 -3.30 0.94 -43.58
CA LEU A 570 -2.58 0.66 -44.83
C LEU A 570 -1.05 0.73 -44.71
N ASN A 571 -0.54 1.47 -43.72
CA ASN A 571 0.89 1.59 -43.46
C ASN A 571 1.47 0.34 -42.80
N THR A 572 0.63 -0.50 -42.17
CA THR A 572 1.05 -1.73 -41.50
C THR A 572 0.94 -2.97 -42.39
N VAL A 573 0.01 -2.97 -43.35
CA VAL A 573 -0.37 -4.16 -44.13
C VAL A 573 0.80 -4.83 -44.83
N HIS A 574 1.00 -6.12 -44.57
CA HIS A 574 2.01 -6.93 -45.24
C HIS A 574 1.75 -7.07 -46.76
N PRO A 575 2.76 -7.08 -47.64
CA PRO A 575 2.58 -7.20 -49.10
C PRO A 575 1.76 -8.42 -49.55
N ARG A 576 1.84 -9.56 -48.84
CA ARG A 576 1.00 -10.75 -49.10
C ARG A 576 -0.47 -10.63 -48.67
N LEU A 577 -0.93 -9.47 -48.22
CA LEU A 577 -2.32 -9.24 -47.86
C LEU A 577 -2.99 -8.34 -48.88
N LYS A 578 -4.12 -8.78 -49.42
CA LYS A 578 -4.97 -8.03 -50.35
C LYS A 578 -6.19 -7.49 -49.62
N LEU A 579 -6.42 -6.19 -49.75
CA LEU A 579 -7.61 -5.51 -49.24
C LEU A 579 -8.72 -5.49 -50.30
N SER A 580 -9.95 -5.71 -49.86
CA SER A 580 -11.16 -5.67 -50.70
C SER A 580 -12.35 -5.16 -49.89
N ASN A 581 -13.49 -4.93 -50.56
CA ASN A 581 -14.72 -4.41 -49.94
C ASN A 581 -14.48 -3.13 -49.11
N GLY A 582 -13.95 -2.07 -49.74
CA GLY A 582 -13.66 -0.81 -49.04
C GLY A 582 -12.64 -0.94 -47.91
N ASN A 583 -11.67 -1.86 -48.03
CA ASN A 583 -10.66 -2.21 -47.01
C ASN A 583 -11.19 -2.93 -45.76
N GLN A 584 -12.43 -3.42 -45.78
CA GLN A 584 -13.00 -4.18 -44.66
C GLN A 584 -12.65 -5.66 -44.69
N LYS A 585 -12.30 -6.21 -45.86
CA LYS A 585 -11.87 -7.60 -46.01
C LYS A 585 -10.39 -7.68 -46.37
N ILE A 586 -9.64 -8.42 -45.56
CA ILE A 586 -8.21 -8.68 -45.74
C ILE A 586 -8.05 -10.16 -46.10
N THR A 587 -7.38 -10.46 -47.21
CA THR A 587 -7.16 -11.83 -47.70
C THR A 587 -5.69 -12.07 -47.92
N GLU A 588 -5.18 -13.18 -47.39
CA GLU A 588 -3.83 -13.65 -47.67
C GLU A 588 -3.74 -14.15 -49.11
N THR A 589 -2.63 -13.83 -49.78
CA THR A 589 -2.38 -14.24 -51.15
C THR A 589 -0.89 -14.47 -51.38
N ILE A 590 -0.60 -15.41 -52.28
CA ILE A 590 0.76 -15.70 -52.76
C ILE A 590 1.30 -14.52 -53.59
N VAL A 591 0.43 -13.69 -54.19
CA VAL A 591 0.83 -12.57 -55.03
C VAL A 591 1.02 -11.31 -54.19
N GLU A 592 2.25 -10.80 -54.13
CA GLU A 592 2.54 -9.56 -53.40
C GLU A 592 1.83 -8.36 -54.01
N GLN A 593 1.14 -7.62 -53.15
CA GLN A 593 0.45 -6.37 -53.46
C GLN A 593 1.43 -5.19 -53.34
N LYS A 594 1.21 -4.17 -54.18
CA LYS A 594 2.02 -2.95 -54.18
C LYS A 594 1.46 -1.97 -53.16
N TYR A 595 2.13 -1.86 -52.01
CA TYR A 595 1.89 -0.79 -51.03
C TYR A 595 3.11 0.15 -50.96
N PRO A 596 2.93 1.45 -50.68
CA PRO A 596 4.04 2.37 -50.45
C PRO A 596 4.93 1.89 -49.30
N ASP A 597 6.25 2.04 -49.39
CA ASP A 597 7.13 1.67 -48.27
C ASP A 597 6.84 2.58 -47.07
N HIS A 598 6.86 1.99 -45.88
CA HIS A 598 6.56 2.68 -44.62
C HIS A 598 7.29 1.96 -43.47
N LEU A 599 7.71 2.72 -42.45
CA LEU A 599 8.46 2.18 -41.31
C LEU A 599 7.64 1.15 -40.51
N ASP A 600 6.34 1.40 -40.35
CA ASP A 600 5.42 0.50 -39.63
C ASP A 600 4.97 -0.74 -40.44
N ARG A 601 5.44 -0.93 -41.67
CA ARG A 601 4.98 -2.04 -42.53
C ARG A 601 5.53 -3.38 -42.07
N PHE A 602 4.65 -4.38 -41.93
CA PHE A 602 5.08 -5.75 -41.68
C PHE A 602 5.78 -6.33 -42.92
N LYS A 603 6.98 -6.88 -42.73
CA LYS A 603 7.83 -7.41 -43.82
C LYS A 603 8.14 -8.92 -43.72
N LEU A 604 7.96 -9.53 -42.55
CA LEU A 604 8.34 -10.94 -42.31
C LEU A 604 7.17 -11.92 -42.38
N TYR A 605 6.06 -11.60 -41.71
CA TYR A 605 4.89 -12.47 -41.62
C TYR A 605 3.63 -11.71 -42.06
N PRO A 606 2.66 -12.36 -42.74
CA PRO A 606 1.38 -11.78 -43.10
C PRO A 606 0.61 -11.28 -41.87
N GLN A 607 0.68 -9.97 -41.63
CA GLN A 607 0.05 -9.29 -40.51
C GLN A 607 -0.51 -7.93 -40.95
N ALA A 608 -1.53 -7.47 -40.23
CA ALA A 608 -2.10 -6.13 -40.36
C ALA A 608 -2.63 -5.65 -39.01
N MET A 609 -2.62 -4.33 -38.80
CA MET A 609 -3.28 -3.72 -37.64
C MET A 609 -4.34 -2.70 -38.07
N CYS A 610 -5.22 -2.36 -37.15
CA CYS A 610 -6.16 -1.25 -37.29
C CYS A 610 -5.52 0.06 -36.81
N ARG A 611 -6.00 1.18 -37.36
CA ARG A 611 -5.47 2.52 -37.08
C ARG A 611 -5.96 3.07 -35.75
N GLU A 612 -7.19 2.74 -35.35
CA GLU A 612 -7.85 3.29 -34.18
C GLU A 612 -7.24 2.72 -32.90
N ALA A 613 -6.82 3.62 -31.99
CA ALA A 613 -6.53 3.25 -30.63
C ALA A 613 -7.85 2.89 -29.92
N LEU A 614 -7.86 1.76 -29.21
CA LEU A 614 -8.97 1.38 -28.36
C LEU A 614 -9.02 2.34 -27.15
N THR A 615 -10.21 2.82 -26.78
CA THR A 615 -10.41 3.82 -25.71
C THR A 615 -11.50 3.40 -24.74
N ASP A 616 -11.31 3.62 -23.43
CA ASP A 616 -12.18 3.16 -22.33
C ASP A 616 -12.55 1.67 -22.46
N ARG A 617 -13.65 1.39 -23.17
CA ARG A 617 -14.15 0.05 -23.46
C ARG A 617 -14.48 -0.05 -24.94
N CYS A 618 -13.96 -1.09 -25.58
CA CYS A 618 -14.14 -1.34 -27.00
C CYS A 618 -14.60 -2.76 -27.25
N TYR A 619 -15.56 -2.91 -28.15
CA TYR A 619 -16.05 -4.18 -28.63
C TYR A 619 -16.01 -4.17 -30.15
N PHE A 620 -15.48 -5.23 -30.76
CA PHE A 620 -15.54 -5.39 -32.21
C PHE A 620 -15.76 -6.84 -32.56
N GLU A 621 -16.33 -7.05 -33.75
CA GLU A 621 -16.61 -8.37 -34.30
C GLU A 621 -15.89 -8.52 -35.63
N VAL A 622 -15.34 -9.71 -35.86
CA VAL A 622 -14.72 -10.07 -37.14
C VAL A 622 -15.19 -11.45 -37.58
N GLU A 623 -15.26 -11.64 -38.88
CA GLU A 623 -15.53 -12.92 -39.50
C GLU A 623 -14.26 -13.47 -40.16
N CYS A 624 -13.80 -14.61 -39.68
CA CYS A 624 -12.59 -15.29 -40.11
C CYS A 624 -12.92 -16.47 -41.02
N ASP A 625 -12.15 -16.62 -42.09
CA ASP A 625 -12.15 -17.77 -42.99
C ASP A 625 -10.72 -18.31 -43.10
N GLY A 626 -10.55 -19.63 -43.03
CA GLY A 626 -9.23 -20.25 -42.88
C GLY A 626 -8.63 -20.03 -41.48
N GLY A 627 -7.33 -19.77 -41.43
CA GLY A 627 -6.51 -19.59 -40.22
C GLY A 627 -6.12 -18.13 -39.94
N VAL A 628 -6.80 -17.49 -38.99
CA VAL A 628 -6.54 -16.09 -38.60
C VAL A 628 -6.38 -15.96 -37.09
N GLY A 629 -5.28 -15.35 -36.64
CA GLY A 629 -5.08 -14.90 -35.28
C GLY A 629 -5.65 -13.49 -35.08
N VAL A 630 -6.53 -13.31 -34.10
CA VAL A 630 -7.19 -12.04 -33.77
C VAL A 630 -6.84 -11.63 -32.34
N GLY A 631 -6.43 -10.38 -32.13
CA GLY A 631 -6.18 -9.90 -30.77
C GLY A 631 -5.86 -8.40 -30.71
N VAL A 632 -5.12 -8.01 -29.68
CA VAL A 632 -4.67 -6.62 -29.48
C VAL A 632 -3.17 -6.56 -29.17
N ALA A 633 -2.54 -5.43 -29.47
CA ALA A 633 -1.14 -5.18 -29.18
C ALA A 633 -0.89 -3.69 -28.92
N TYR A 634 0.23 -3.38 -28.25
CA TYR A 634 0.74 -2.01 -28.21
C TYR A 634 1.29 -1.59 -29.58
N LYS A 635 1.37 -0.28 -29.83
CA LYS A 635 2.05 0.24 -31.00
C LYS A 635 3.56 0.17 -30.80
N THR A 636 4.24 -0.82 -31.39
CA THR A 636 5.71 -0.91 -31.34
C THR A 636 6.33 -0.26 -32.59
N PRO A 637 7.48 0.42 -32.44
CA PRO A 637 8.29 0.87 -33.58
C PRO A 637 9.12 -0.26 -34.20
N ASP A 638 9.37 -1.34 -33.45
CA ASP A 638 10.03 -2.54 -33.98
C ASP A 638 8.98 -3.53 -34.54
N ARG A 639 8.88 -3.58 -35.87
CA ARG A 639 7.99 -4.46 -36.64
C ARG A 639 8.74 -5.63 -37.31
N LYS A 640 9.99 -5.87 -36.90
CA LYS A 640 10.82 -7.00 -37.36
C LYS A 640 10.57 -8.29 -36.57
N VAL A 641 9.59 -8.29 -35.68
CA VAL A 641 9.20 -9.43 -34.85
C VAL A 641 7.71 -9.70 -35.06
N ASN A 642 7.25 -10.93 -34.90
CA ASN A 642 5.82 -11.26 -34.89
C ASN A 642 5.16 -10.58 -33.66
N ILE A 643 3.97 -9.99 -33.80
CA ILE A 643 3.37 -9.08 -32.79
C ILE A 643 2.06 -9.62 -32.23
N MET A 644 1.46 -10.62 -32.86
CA MET A 644 0.22 -11.22 -32.39
C MET A 644 0.50 -12.67 -32.04
N GLY A 645 0.32 -13.05 -30.78
CA GLY A 645 0.54 -14.41 -30.27
C GLY A 645 2.00 -14.87 -30.17
N VAL A 646 2.95 -14.07 -30.65
CA VAL A 646 4.40 -14.28 -30.51
C VAL A 646 4.98 -12.95 -30.06
N ASN A 647 5.79 -12.92 -29.00
CA ASN A 647 6.36 -11.69 -28.42
C ASN A 647 5.34 -10.58 -28.14
N ASN A 648 4.08 -10.97 -27.90
CA ASN A 648 2.99 -10.08 -27.50
C ASN A 648 2.67 -10.35 -26.04
N PRO A 649 2.61 -9.33 -25.17
CA PRO A 649 2.16 -9.52 -23.79
C PRO A 649 0.71 -10.03 -23.66
N PHE A 650 -0.08 -10.00 -24.74
CA PHE A 650 -1.48 -10.40 -24.74
C PHE A 650 -1.74 -11.67 -25.56
N PRO A 651 -2.61 -12.58 -25.06
CA PRO A 651 -3.03 -13.75 -25.83
C PRO A 651 -3.91 -13.33 -27.01
N ALA A 652 -3.77 -14.02 -28.14
CA ALA A 652 -4.60 -13.89 -29.33
C ALA A 652 -5.54 -15.09 -29.49
N LEU A 653 -6.68 -14.89 -30.15
CA LEU A 653 -7.61 -15.95 -30.53
C LEU A 653 -7.31 -16.40 -31.97
N LEU A 654 -6.80 -17.62 -32.13
CA LEU A 654 -6.59 -18.26 -33.43
C LEU A 654 -7.89 -18.96 -33.86
N CYS A 655 -8.50 -18.47 -34.94
CA CYS A 655 -9.59 -19.11 -35.64
C CYS A 655 -9.04 -19.93 -36.80
N GLN A 656 -9.26 -21.24 -36.84
CA GLN A 656 -8.85 -22.12 -37.93
C GLN A 656 -10.02 -23.00 -38.36
N ASP A 657 -10.63 -22.67 -39.50
CA ASP A 657 -11.81 -23.35 -40.05
C ASP A 657 -12.96 -23.48 -39.03
N GLY A 658 -13.18 -22.40 -38.28
CA GLY A 658 -14.18 -22.32 -37.22
C GLY A 658 -13.78 -22.99 -35.90
N LYS A 659 -12.64 -23.71 -35.82
CA LYS A 659 -12.05 -24.13 -34.53
C LYS A 659 -11.38 -22.91 -33.89
N LEU A 660 -11.58 -22.74 -32.59
CA LEU A 660 -11.05 -21.59 -31.85
C LEU A 660 -10.00 -22.09 -30.85
N LYS A 661 -8.84 -21.44 -30.83
CA LYS A 661 -7.72 -21.74 -29.95
C LYS A 661 -7.18 -20.46 -29.33
N LEU A 662 -6.81 -20.50 -28.06
CA LEU A 662 -6.08 -19.41 -27.41
C LEU A 662 -4.58 -19.61 -27.67
N TRP A 663 -3.93 -18.56 -28.15
CA TRP A 663 -2.55 -18.59 -28.64
C TRP A 663 -1.71 -17.50 -27.98
N GLN A 664 -0.61 -17.89 -27.33
CA GLN A 664 0.29 -16.99 -26.63
C GLN A 664 1.72 -17.57 -26.61
N ASP A 665 2.73 -16.72 -26.80
CA ASP A 665 4.15 -17.07 -26.79
C ASP A 665 4.51 -18.28 -27.67
N ASN A 666 3.92 -18.33 -28.87
CA ASN A 666 4.08 -19.41 -29.85
C ASN A 666 3.48 -20.78 -29.45
N ASP A 667 2.74 -20.85 -28.34
CA ASP A 667 2.06 -22.06 -27.87
C ASP A 667 0.53 -21.91 -27.84
N ILE A 668 -0.16 -23.03 -28.07
CA ILE A 668 -1.62 -23.12 -27.89
C ILE A 668 -1.89 -23.40 -26.42
N THR A 669 -2.42 -22.41 -25.71
CA THR A 669 -2.69 -22.52 -24.27
C THR A 669 -4.05 -23.15 -23.98
N CYS A 670 -5.00 -23.09 -24.91
CA CYS A 670 -6.32 -23.68 -24.77
C CYS A 670 -6.98 -23.95 -26.14
N GLU A 671 -7.70 -25.07 -26.29
CA GLU A 671 -8.56 -25.35 -27.44
C GLU A 671 -10.02 -25.43 -27.00
N PHE A 672 -10.90 -24.67 -27.66
CA PHE A 672 -12.31 -24.58 -27.26
C PHE A 672 -13.15 -25.71 -27.89
N PRO A 673 -14.22 -26.16 -27.21
CA PRO A 673 -15.04 -27.29 -27.65
C PRO A 673 -15.80 -27.01 -28.95
N VAL A 674 -16.29 -28.08 -29.59
CA VAL A 674 -17.06 -28.01 -30.86
C VAL A 674 -18.29 -27.09 -30.76
N SER A 675 -18.90 -27.01 -29.58
CA SER A 675 -20.04 -26.12 -29.31
C SER A 675 -19.71 -24.63 -29.48
N ALA A 676 -18.43 -24.26 -29.34
CA ALA A 676 -17.94 -22.90 -29.49
C ALA A 676 -17.49 -22.57 -30.93
N ARG A 677 -17.58 -23.51 -31.88
CA ARG A 677 -17.13 -23.25 -33.25
C ARG A 677 -17.94 -22.13 -33.90
N SER A 678 -17.24 -21.13 -34.38
CA SER A 678 -17.78 -20.08 -35.22
C SER A 678 -16.69 -19.46 -36.07
N ARG A 679 -17.09 -18.95 -37.23
CA ARG A 679 -16.27 -18.07 -38.07
C ARG A 679 -16.32 -16.62 -37.59
N ARG A 680 -17.41 -16.23 -36.91
CA ARG A 680 -17.57 -14.87 -36.35
C ARG A 680 -17.17 -14.87 -34.88
N VAL A 681 -16.23 -14.00 -34.54
CA VAL A 681 -15.68 -13.86 -33.19
C VAL A 681 -15.77 -12.41 -32.73
N GLY A 682 -15.99 -12.23 -31.44
CA GLY A 682 -16.04 -10.91 -30.79
C GLY A 682 -14.87 -10.73 -29.85
N VAL A 683 -14.31 -9.52 -29.83
CA VAL A 683 -13.26 -9.12 -28.90
C VAL A 683 -13.75 -7.94 -28.10
N TYR A 684 -13.59 -8.02 -26.78
CA TYR A 684 -13.94 -6.96 -25.85
C TYR A 684 -12.72 -6.55 -25.04
N VAL A 685 -12.46 -5.25 -24.96
CA VAL A 685 -11.38 -4.66 -24.16
C VAL A 685 -12.00 -3.70 -23.16
N ASP A 686 -11.56 -3.78 -21.91
CA ASP A 686 -11.86 -2.84 -20.84
C ASP A 686 -10.53 -2.32 -20.29
N LEU A 687 -10.13 -1.13 -20.75
CA LEU A 687 -8.84 -0.54 -20.40
C LEU A 687 -8.79 -0.13 -18.92
N GLU A 688 -9.90 0.36 -18.38
CA GLU A 688 -10.01 0.80 -16.98
C GLU A 688 -9.86 -0.40 -16.01
N HIS A 689 -10.36 -1.58 -16.38
CA HIS A 689 -10.29 -2.79 -15.56
C HIS A 689 -9.13 -3.72 -15.93
N GLY A 690 -8.40 -3.39 -16.99
CA GLY A 690 -7.32 -4.25 -17.43
C GLY A 690 -7.80 -5.60 -17.95
N SER A 691 -8.90 -5.67 -18.71
CA SER A 691 -9.42 -6.96 -19.19
C SER A 691 -9.55 -7.05 -20.71
N LEU A 692 -9.21 -8.22 -21.25
CA LEU A 692 -9.32 -8.60 -22.66
C LEU A 692 -10.12 -9.90 -22.75
N SER A 693 -11.29 -9.86 -23.37
CA SER A 693 -12.21 -10.99 -23.48
C SER A 693 -12.50 -11.39 -24.91
N TYR A 694 -12.62 -12.69 -25.13
CA TYR A 694 -12.92 -13.30 -26.43
C TYR A 694 -14.26 -14.02 -26.40
N TYR A 695 -15.01 -13.93 -27.50
CA TYR A 695 -16.35 -14.48 -27.66
C TYR A 695 -16.49 -15.20 -29.00
N SER A 696 -17.21 -16.32 -28.99
CA SER A 696 -17.73 -16.96 -30.20
C SER A 696 -19.14 -16.46 -30.47
N ILE A 697 -19.47 -16.19 -31.73
CA ILE A 697 -20.77 -15.62 -32.12
C ILE A 697 -21.48 -16.58 -33.06
N ARG A 698 -22.64 -17.09 -32.66
CA ARG A 698 -23.46 -17.98 -33.49
C ARG A 698 -24.91 -17.53 -33.42
N ASN A 699 -25.54 -17.32 -34.59
CA ASN A 699 -26.92 -16.81 -34.69
C ASN A 699 -27.12 -15.54 -33.82
N ASP A 700 -26.16 -14.61 -33.88
CA ASP A 700 -26.10 -13.39 -33.07
C ASP A 700 -26.05 -13.55 -31.54
N SER A 701 -25.92 -14.78 -31.04
CA SER A 701 -25.69 -15.07 -29.63
C SER A 701 -24.20 -15.10 -29.30
N LEU A 702 -23.83 -14.45 -28.19
CA LEU A 702 -22.47 -14.35 -27.66
C LEU A 702 -22.18 -15.48 -26.67
N THR A 703 -21.19 -16.30 -26.97
CA THR A 703 -20.65 -17.30 -26.04
C THR A 703 -19.27 -16.84 -25.58
N HIS A 704 -19.12 -16.56 -24.28
CA HIS A 704 -17.82 -16.21 -23.69
C HIS A 704 -16.84 -17.39 -23.81
N LEU A 705 -15.61 -17.10 -24.22
CA LEU A 705 -14.55 -18.09 -24.37
C LEU A 705 -13.48 -17.92 -23.30
N HIS A 706 -12.92 -16.71 -23.18
CA HIS A 706 -11.79 -16.44 -22.30
C HIS A 706 -11.74 -14.97 -21.89
N THR A 707 -11.19 -14.69 -20.70
CA THR A 707 -10.83 -13.32 -20.26
C THR A 707 -9.43 -13.33 -19.68
N HIS A 708 -8.55 -12.54 -20.27
CA HIS A 708 -7.23 -12.23 -19.77
C HIS A 708 -7.28 -10.93 -18.93
N HIS A 709 -6.64 -10.92 -17.76
CA HIS A 709 -6.58 -9.75 -16.87
C HIS A 709 -5.14 -9.28 -16.75
N THR A 710 -4.88 -8.00 -16.96
CA THR A 710 -3.55 -7.39 -16.97
C THR A 710 -3.63 -5.88 -16.81
N THR A 711 -2.56 -5.21 -16.38
CA THR A 711 -2.53 -3.73 -16.38
C THR A 711 -2.02 -3.25 -17.73
N PHE A 712 -2.86 -2.55 -18.49
CA PHE A 712 -2.45 -1.94 -19.76
C PHE A 712 -1.58 -0.71 -19.49
N LYS A 713 -0.39 -0.68 -20.12
CA LYS A 713 0.64 0.35 -19.95
C LYS A 713 0.51 1.48 -20.97
N ASP A 714 -0.22 1.24 -22.06
CA ASP A 714 -0.38 2.18 -23.18
C ASP A 714 -1.66 1.82 -23.98
N CYS A 715 -1.95 2.61 -25.02
CA CYS A 715 -3.04 2.38 -25.96
C CYS A 715 -2.90 1.04 -26.69
N LEU A 716 -4.01 0.32 -26.80
CA LEU A 716 -4.09 -0.93 -27.54
C LEU A 716 -4.63 -0.70 -28.95
N TYR A 717 -4.15 -1.52 -29.87
CA TYR A 717 -4.58 -1.53 -31.27
C TYR A 717 -4.97 -2.96 -31.66
N THR A 718 -6.02 -3.09 -32.44
CA THR A 718 -6.45 -4.39 -32.97
C THR A 718 -5.47 -4.88 -34.04
N GLY A 719 -5.08 -6.15 -33.95
CA GLY A 719 -4.16 -6.78 -34.91
C GLY A 719 -4.64 -8.13 -35.41
N PHE A 720 -4.09 -8.53 -36.56
CA PHE A 720 -4.40 -9.78 -37.25
C PHE A 720 -3.13 -10.46 -37.77
N THR A 721 -3.07 -11.79 -37.64
CA THR A 721 -2.05 -12.65 -38.28
C THR A 721 -2.73 -13.68 -39.15
N PHE A 722 -2.18 -13.95 -40.34
CA PHE A 722 -2.79 -14.83 -41.34
C PHE A 722 -1.93 -16.05 -41.61
N LEU A 723 -2.57 -17.22 -41.61
CA LEU A 723 -2.06 -18.43 -42.25
C LEU A 723 -2.35 -18.39 -43.76
N PRO A 724 -1.72 -19.27 -44.57
CA PRO A 724 -2.01 -19.35 -46.00
C PRO A 724 -3.51 -19.53 -46.29
N ASP A 725 -3.97 -18.95 -47.40
CA ASP A 725 -5.35 -19.07 -47.91
C ASP A 725 -6.44 -18.61 -46.93
N SER A 726 -6.10 -17.66 -46.05
CA SER A 726 -6.99 -17.18 -44.98
C SER A 726 -7.49 -15.75 -45.24
N SER A 727 -8.65 -15.41 -44.69
CA SER A 727 -9.18 -14.04 -44.76
C SER A 727 -9.92 -13.62 -43.51
N VAL A 728 -9.95 -12.32 -43.23
CA VAL A 728 -10.74 -11.72 -42.16
C VAL A 728 -11.56 -10.58 -42.71
N THR A 729 -12.81 -10.48 -42.26
CA THR A 729 -13.72 -9.38 -42.59
C THR A 729 -14.10 -8.65 -41.31
N LEU A 730 -13.88 -7.35 -41.26
CA LEU A 730 -14.35 -6.49 -40.17
C LEU A 730 -15.88 -6.36 -40.28
N CYS A 731 -16.61 -6.77 -39.24
CA CYS A 731 -18.07 -6.72 -39.28
C CYS A 731 -18.57 -5.30 -39.02
N GLU A 732 -19.29 -4.71 -39.98
CA GLU A 732 -20.10 -3.52 -39.71
C GLU A 732 -21.30 -3.89 -38.85
N MET A 733 -21.47 -3.19 -37.73
CA MET A 733 -22.62 -3.38 -36.86
C MET A 733 -23.54 -2.17 -36.95
N ALA A 734 -24.50 -2.24 -37.87
CA ALA A 734 -25.62 -1.31 -38.03
C ALA A 734 -26.43 -1.22 -36.74
#